data_AF-A0A7H9KA08-F1
#
_entry.id   AF-A0A7H9KA08-F1
#
_cell.length_a   1.000
_cell.length_b   1.000
_cell.length_c   1.000
_cell.angle_alpha   90.00
_cell.angle_beta   90.00
_cell.angle_gamma   90.00
#
_symmetry.space_group_name_H-M   'P 1'
#
loop_
_entity.id
_entity.type
_entity.pdbx_description
1 polymer ?
#
loop_
_entity_poly.entity_id
_entity_poly.type
_entity_poly.pdbx_seq_one_letter_code
_entity_poly.pdbx_strand_id
1 'polypeptide(L)'
;MLLCNYLIDFFRKILNTSWNPNEQLKRKLAEHISVQCTQSTYNEKVLINNLGFLLNERLQLNQDVFRYVINELAKKGFIFNYHDKILIQNALNRIDLNFSHWFSSRFSSCFEENIISHAEEKRNKSFIDIDWYLNNDKKSDDVIESIFCSFIHYAFIKNPKISEDFSIEQLHKESFWEYLKNNHSEQINRKNGLSIVNANSIIDQYASYEENLSCIFNLIEDQYTTLDNHSYLAFVFDDSIVNRWEIIADLSIYAEKFVEAPLNKKFFEYKRVESDTCSHIKDLNLEKAKFELLNEGFTYKDCYVAYEGEKENIIVLFEKNMRDERIVPCPTCRSNNVRGNSYPVLGVKSWECNNVFCGDKSKYNRGKRYSLVSIMRQQAILDDRNIICKEVLKKWRRDISYINSQKEIYSFLISCYSLADDTVNIINNSKIDVTFPYRNISIKKWEVKPNLYYYQKYESLHFFSRFLVKKKTKKDINLPVINITGRDDIKLYNGDCFEVLSQLPDSIFDGAITSPPYYNAKEYSSWKNIYCYLYDIYGMFQETYRTFKEGGIFLFNIFDYFDNENTIVFSQMGKKRLILSSYIIYLAKKAGFKLVGNCVWDKGEIQGNRNFNQGNNSPYYQAPLNCWEHILIFAKSESGRFNNIADNIPTKHKSTPVFKIIKGENIYGHSAPFSKKIPNILLEKMEKGSLVLDPYSGSMTTGRAALDFGINSIGIELHEDYCHLSLKKLEDEEQERRSMLL
;
A
#
# COMPACT_ATOMS: atom_id res chain seq x y z
N MET A 1 13.65 -37.56 -33.32
CA MET A 1 12.47 -38.06 -34.05
C MET A 1 11.83 -39.27 -33.39
N LEU A 2 12.52 -40.41 -33.25
CA LEU A 2 11.96 -41.62 -32.61
C LEU A 2 11.42 -41.34 -31.19
N LEU A 3 12.20 -40.64 -30.35
CA LEU A 3 11.76 -40.26 -29.00
C LEU A 3 10.59 -39.26 -28.99
N CYS A 4 10.52 -38.35 -29.96
CA CYS A 4 9.41 -37.39 -30.09
C CYS A 4 8.09 -38.13 -30.35
N ASN A 5 8.09 -39.05 -31.32
CA ASN A 5 6.92 -39.84 -31.67
C ASN A 5 6.51 -40.73 -30.50
N TYR A 6 7.48 -41.40 -29.87
CA TYR A 6 7.23 -42.22 -28.68
C TYR A 6 6.51 -41.43 -27.57
N LEU A 7 6.98 -40.23 -27.21
CA LEU A 7 6.35 -39.44 -26.14
C LEU A 7 4.93 -38.95 -26.52
N ILE A 8 4.69 -38.62 -27.79
CA ILE A 8 3.35 -38.25 -28.29
C ILE A 8 2.41 -39.46 -28.23
N ASP A 9 2.84 -40.60 -28.76
CA ASP A 9 2.04 -41.81 -28.80
C ASP A 9 1.77 -42.36 -27.39
N PHE A 10 2.76 -42.28 -26.51
CA PHE A 10 2.62 -42.61 -25.10
C PHE A 10 1.55 -41.74 -24.42
N PHE A 11 1.63 -40.41 -24.58
CA PHE A 11 0.65 -39.48 -24.03
C PHE A 11 -0.78 -39.79 -24.52
N ARG A 12 -0.94 -40.00 -25.83
CA ARG A 12 -2.23 -40.31 -26.46
C ARG A 12 -2.82 -41.62 -25.95
N LYS A 13 -1.98 -42.65 -25.86
CA LYS A 13 -2.37 -43.98 -25.40
C LYS A 13 -2.85 -43.96 -23.94
N ILE A 14 -2.14 -43.25 -23.06
CA ILE A 14 -2.49 -43.21 -21.64
C ILE A 14 -3.76 -42.38 -21.38
N LEU A 15 -3.95 -41.25 -22.08
CA LEU A 15 -5.15 -40.42 -21.92
C LEU A 15 -6.33 -40.87 -22.79
N ASN A 16 -6.15 -41.87 -23.65
CA ASN A 16 -7.14 -42.32 -24.64
C ASN A 16 -7.70 -41.15 -25.46
N THR A 17 -6.84 -40.27 -25.95
CA THR A 17 -7.24 -39.06 -26.69
C THR A 17 -6.88 -39.15 -28.17
N SER A 18 -7.77 -38.60 -29.00
CA SER A 18 -7.52 -38.39 -30.43
C SER A 18 -6.62 -37.19 -30.73
N TRP A 19 -6.33 -36.34 -29.73
CA TRP A 19 -5.54 -35.11 -29.89
C TRP A 19 -4.13 -35.37 -30.46
N ASN A 20 -3.67 -34.44 -31.30
CA ASN A 20 -2.35 -34.48 -31.91
C ASN A 20 -1.73 -33.07 -31.90
N PRO A 21 -0.47 -32.90 -31.46
CA PRO A 21 0.18 -31.60 -31.53
C PRO A 21 0.25 -31.08 -32.96
N ASN A 22 0.06 -29.77 -33.14
CA ASN A 22 0.28 -29.14 -34.43
C ASN A 22 1.77 -29.18 -34.85
N GLU A 23 2.05 -28.91 -36.12
CA GLU A 23 3.41 -28.97 -36.67
C GLU A 23 4.40 -28.01 -35.97
N GLN A 24 3.91 -26.86 -35.48
CA GLN A 24 4.76 -25.92 -34.75
C GLN A 24 5.21 -26.50 -33.41
N LEU A 25 4.30 -27.14 -32.66
CA LEU A 25 4.61 -27.77 -31.38
C LEU A 25 5.51 -29.00 -31.56
N LYS A 26 5.31 -29.80 -32.62
CA LYS A 26 6.22 -30.91 -32.97
C LYS A 26 7.64 -30.43 -33.25
N ARG A 27 7.80 -29.33 -34.00
CA ARG A 27 9.12 -28.71 -34.25
C ARG A 27 9.78 -28.27 -32.94
N LYS A 28 9.07 -27.54 -32.10
CA LYS A 28 9.56 -27.11 -30.77
C LYS A 28 9.92 -28.30 -29.88
N LEU A 29 9.15 -29.39 -29.93
CA LEU A 29 9.44 -30.62 -29.18
C LEU A 29 10.74 -31.27 -29.66
N ALA A 30 10.96 -31.35 -30.98
CA ALA A 30 12.19 -31.88 -31.55
C ALA A 30 13.42 -31.05 -31.13
N GLU A 31 13.30 -29.71 -31.16
CA GLU A 31 14.32 -28.79 -30.65
C GLU A 31 14.56 -28.96 -29.14
N HIS A 32 13.50 -29.10 -28.35
CA HIS A 32 13.62 -29.31 -26.90
C HIS A 32 14.37 -30.62 -26.59
N ILE A 33 13.98 -31.71 -27.24
CA ILE A 33 14.59 -33.02 -27.04
C ILE A 33 16.05 -33.04 -27.52
N SER A 34 16.40 -32.34 -28.60
CA SER A 34 17.79 -32.27 -29.05
C SER A 34 18.70 -31.60 -28.01
N VAL A 35 18.20 -30.58 -27.31
CA VAL A 35 18.91 -29.94 -26.19
C VAL A 35 19.03 -30.85 -24.96
N GLN A 36 18.04 -31.71 -24.72
CA GLN A 36 18.04 -32.67 -23.60
C GLN A 36 18.68 -34.03 -23.95
N CYS A 37 19.29 -34.20 -25.13
CA CYS A 37 19.68 -35.51 -25.67
C CYS A 37 20.65 -36.33 -24.79
N THR A 38 21.35 -35.67 -23.85
CA THR A 38 22.24 -36.32 -22.87
C THR A 38 21.53 -36.82 -21.61
N GLN A 39 20.22 -36.58 -21.47
CA GLN A 39 19.42 -36.98 -20.31
C GLN A 39 18.52 -38.16 -20.66
N SER A 40 18.50 -39.17 -19.80
CA SER A 40 17.55 -40.28 -19.91
C SER A 40 16.15 -39.81 -19.51
N THR A 41 15.13 -40.21 -20.26
CA THR A 41 13.75 -40.09 -19.81
C THR A 41 13.50 -40.98 -18.60
N TYR A 42 12.54 -40.58 -17.76
CA TYR A 42 12.03 -41.49 -16.73
C TYR A 42 11.43 -42.78 -17.33
N ASN A 43 11.35 -43.81 -16.50
CA ASN A 43 10.64 -45.04 -16.86
C ASN A 43 9.13 -44.78 -17.05
N GLU A 44 8.43 -45.68 -17.75
CA GLU A 44 7.01 -45.52 -18.07
C GLU A 44 6.13 -45.34 -16.83
N LYS A 45 6.41 -46.05 -15.74
CA LYS A 45 5.63 -45.94 -14.49
C LYS A 45 5.66 -44.51 -13.93
N VAL A 46 6.83 -43.88 -13.88
CA VAL A 46 6.98 -42.50 -13.41
C VAL A 46 6.31 -41.52 -14.38
N LEU A 47 6.42 -41.75 -15.69
CA LEU A 47 5.74 -40.93 -16.70
C LEU A 47 4.21 -40.96 -16.54
N ILE A 48 3.63 -42.15 -16.29
CA ILE A 48 2.20 -42.33 -16.02
C ILE A 48 1.80 -41.55 -14.76
N ASN A 49 2.55 -41.71 -13.67
CA ASN A 49 2.21 -41.04 -12.40
C ASN A 49 2.26 -39.51 -12.52
N ASN A 50 3.27 -38.98 -13.21
CA ASN A 50 3.38 -37.54 -13.47
C ASN A 50 2.25 -37.03 -14.37
N LEU A 51 1.84 -37.81 -15.37
CA LEU A 51 0.71 -37.47 -16.24
C LEU A 51 -0.62 -37.45 -15.48
N GLY A 52 -0.85 -38.44 -14.59
CA GLY A 52 -2.02 -38.46 -13.71
C GLY A 52 -2.07 -37.25 -12.77
N PHE A 53 -0.93 -36.85 -12.20
CA PHE A 53 -0.82 -35.63 -11.41
C PHE A 53 -1.20 -34.37 -12.20
N LEU A 54 -0.61 -34.21 -13.39
CA LEU A 54 -0.89 -33.07 -14.27
C LEU A 54 -2.35 -32.98 -14.67
N LEU A 55 -2.97 -34.11 -14.98
CA LEU A 55 -4.39 -34.17 -15.31
C LEU A 55 -5.25 -33.68 -14.14
N ASN A 56 -5.00 -34.23 -12.94
CA ASN A 56 -5.70 -33.83 -11.72
C ASN A 56 -5.53 -32.35 -11.40
N GLU A 57 -4.32 -31.82 -11.53
CA GLU A 57 -4.02 -30.42 -11.24
C GLU A 57 -4.62 -29.46 -12.28
N ARG A 58 -4.46 -29.74 -13.59
CA ARG A 58 -4.92 -28.84 -14.65
C ARG A 58 -6.44 -28.78 -14.77
N LEU A 59 -7.11 -29.91 -14.50
CA LEU A 59 -8.56 -30.02 -14.53
C LEU A 59 -9.20 -29.83 -13.16
N GLN A 60 -8.40 -29.63 -12.10
CA GLN A 60 -8.85 -29.42 -10.72
C GLN A 60 -9.75 -30.55 -10.18
N LEU A 61 -9.50 -31.80 -10.59
CA LEU A 61 -10.38 -32.95 -10.29
C LEU A 61 -10.50 -33.25 -8.79
N ASN A 62 -9.52 -32.84 -7.98
CA ASN A 62 -9.50 -33.04 -6.53
C ASN A 62 -9.74 -31.74 -5.73
N GLN A 63 -10.18 -30.67 -6.36
CA GLN A 63 -10.33 -29.36 -5.72
C GLN A 63 -11.37 -29.36 -4.60
N ASP A 64 -12.48 -30.10 -4.78
CA ASP A 64 -13.54 -30.20 -3.77
C ASP A 64 -13.11 -31.09 -2.59
N VAL A 65 -12.38 -32.17 -2.85
CA VAL A 65 -11.77 -33.01 -1.80
C VAL A 65 -10.76 -32.20 -0.98
N PHE A 66 -9.93 -31.40 -1.63
CA PHE A 66 -9.02 -30.49 -0.95
C PHE A 66 -9.77 -29.48 -0.06
N ARG A 67 -10.82 -28.83 -0.60
CA ARG A 67 -11.64 -27.88 0.18
C ARG A 67 -12.28 -28.55 1.39
N TYR A 68 -12.77 -29.78 1.22
CA TYR A 68 -13.29 -30.60 2.32
C TYR A 68 -12.25 -30.80 3.42
N VAL A 69 -11.04 -31.30 3.08
CA VAL A 69 -9.96 -31.52 4.05
C VAL A 69 -9.63 -30.25 4.82
N ILE A 70 -9.40 -29.13 4.12
CA ILE A 70 -9.02 -27.87 4.76
C ILE A 70 -10.14 -27.33 5.66
N ASN A 71 -11.40 -27.39 5.22
CA ASN A 71 -12.52 -26.84 5.98
C ASN A 71 -12.86 -27.69 7.21
N GLU A 72 -12.86 -29.02 7.10
CA GLU A 72 -13.17 -29.90 8.23
C GLU A 72 -12.07 -29.86 9.29
N LEU A 73 -10.80 -29.81 8.89
CA LEU A 73 -9.69 -29.64 9.84
C LEU A 73 -9.69 -28.24 10.49
N ALA A 74 -10.06 -27.19 9.74
CA ALA A 74 -10.22 -25.86 10.31
C ALA A 74 -11.34 -25.79 11.37
N LYS A 75 -12.45 -26.51 11.18
CA LYS A 75 -13.51 -26.64 12.21
C LYS A 75 -13.00 -27.30 13.50
N LYS A 76 -11.94 -28.09 13.42
CA LYS A 76 -11.26 -28.71 14.56
C LYS A 76 -10.15 -27.83 15.17
N GLY A 77 -9.93 -26.63 14.61
CA GLY A 77 -8.92 -25.68 15.07
C GLY A 77 -7.55 -25.82 14.39
N PHE A 78 -7.40 -26.70 13.40
CA PHE A 78 -6.15 -26.85 12.66
C PHE A 78 -6.11 -25.89 11.47
N ILE A 79 -5.08 -25.04 11.41
CA ILE A 79 -4.92 -24.05 10.34
C ILE A 79 -3.62 -24.33 9.60
N PHE A 80 -3.71 -24.41 8.28
CA PHE A 80 -2.59 -24.64 7.37
C PHE A 80 -2.15 -23.33 6.72
N ASN A 81 -0.83 -23.12 6.62
CA ASN A 81 -0.27 -22.00 5.88
C ASN A 81 -0.43 -22.23 4.35
N TYR A 82 0.01 -21.27 3.53
CA TYR A 82 -0.11 -21.37 2.07
C TYR A 82 0.66 -22.57 1.47
N HIS A 83 1.84 -22.89 2.01
CA HIS A 83 2.68 -23.99 1.51
C HIS A 83 2.12 -25.35 1.91
N ASP A 84 1.69 -25.50 3.16
CA ASP A 84 1.01 -26.72 3.62
C ASP A 84 -0.20 -27.03 2.73
N LYS A 85 -0.99 -26.00 2.41
CA LYS A 85 -2.12 -26.11 1.47
C LYS A 85 -1.68 -26.60 0.08
N ILE A 86 -0.58 -26.08 -0.46
CA ILE A 86 -0.03 -26.56 -1.74
C ILE A 86 0.43 -28.02 -1.63
N LEU A 87 1.14 -28.38 -0.56
CA LEU A 87 1.61 -29.74 -0.35
C LEU A 87 0.44 -30.73 -0.27
N ILE A 88 -0.58 -30.40 0.51
CA ILE A 88 -1.80 -31.20 0.64
C ILE A 88 -2.51 -31.34 -0.71
N GLN A 89 -2.70 -30.23 -1.44
CA GLN A 89 -3.34 -30.26 -2.76
C GLN A 89 -2.54 -31.11 -3.77
N ASN A 90 -1.21 -30.99 -3.77
CA ASN A 90 -0.34 -31.76 -4.66
C ASN A 90 -0.38 -33.25 -4.31
N ALA A 91 -0.36 -33.59 -3.02
CA ALA A 91 -0.46 -34.97 -2.55
C ALA A 91 -1.80 -35.61 -2.98
N LEU A 92 -2.92 -34.88 -2.87
CA LEU A 92 -4.21 -35.34 -3.36
C LEU A 92 -4.20 -35.61 -4.87
N ASN A 93 -3.48 -34.80 -5.65
CA ASN A 93 -3.38 -34.92 -7.10
C ASN A 93 -2.52 -36.11 -7.57
N ARG A 94 -1.70 -36.73 -6.70
CA ARG A 94 -0.86 -37.88 -7.07
C ARG A 94 -1.67 -39.18 -7.10
N ILE A 95 -1.74 -39.84 -8.25
CA ILE A 95 -2.46 -41.11 -8.39
C ILE A 95 -1.75 -42.31 -7.72
N ASP A 96 -0.45 -42.20 -7.50
CA ASP A 96 0.42 -43.25 -6.98
C ASP A 96 0.74 -43.12 -5.49
N LEU A 97 0.37 -42.00 -4.88
CA LEU A 97 0.58 -41.73 -3.47
C LEU A 97 -0.59 -42.30 -2.66
N ASN A 98 -0.33 -42.87 -1.48
CA ASN A 98 -1.37 -43.05 -0.46
C ASN A 98 -1.47 -41.75 0.36
N PHE A 99 -2.53 -40.96 0.15
CA PHE A 99 -2.68 -39.64 0.79
C PHE A 99 -2.82 -39.78 2.30
N SER A 100 -3.55 -40.80 2.78
CA SER A 100 -3.73 -41.00 4.22
C SER A 100 -2.39 -41.25 4.94
N HIS A 101 -1.56 -42.14 4.39
CA HIS A 101 -0.23 -42.40 4.94
C HIS A 101 0.67 -41.17 4.84
N TRP A 102 0.69 -40.49 3.68
CA TRP A 102 1.47 -39.26 3.48
C TRP A 102 1.07 -38.15 4.46
N PHE A 103 -0.23 -37.95 4.69
CA PHE A 103 -0.74 -36.93 5.59
C PHE A 103 -0.40 -37.28 7.04
N SER A 104 -0.61 -38.53 7.45
CA SER A 104 -0.29 -38.98 8.81
C SER A 104 1.19 -38.83 9.17
N SER A 105 2.10 -39.01 8.21
CA SER A 105 3.54 -38.88 8.45
C SER A 105 4.02 -37.43 8.53
N ARG A 106 3.40 -36.50 7.80
CA ARG A 106 3.82 -35.09 7.73
C ARG A 106 3.04 -34.18 8.68
N PHE A 107 1.79 -34.51 8.94
CA PHE A 107 0.81 -33.71 9.67
C PHE A 107 0.20 -34.52 10.83
N SER A 108 1.02 -35.34 11.49
CA SER A 108 0.59 -36.28 12.55
C SER A 108 -0.23 -35.62 13.66
N SER A 109 0.13 -34.39 14.05
CA SER A 109 -0.55 -33.62 15.11
C SER A 109 -1.95 -33.13 14.74
N CYS A 110 -2.32 -33.17 13.46
CA CYS A 110 -3.65 -32.78 12.98
C CYS A 110 -4.31 -33.86 12.11
N PHE A 111 -3.87 -35.12 12.27
CA PHE A 111 -4.45 -36.26 11.58
C PHE A 111 -5.80 -36.64 12.20
N GLU A 112 -6.86 -36.55 11.40
CA GLU A 112 -8.22 -36.95 11.76
C GLU A 112 -8.67 -38.08 10.84
N GLU A 113 -8.69 -39.31 11.35
CA GLU A 113 -8.87 -40.54 10.56
C GLU A 113 -10.11 -40.49 9.65
N ASN A 114 -11.26 -40.08 10.18
CA ASN A 114 -12.50 -39.99 9.39
C ASN A 114 -12.41 -38.99 8.23
N ILE A 115 -11.73 -37.86 8.44
CA ILE A 115 -11.60 -36.80 7.42
C ILE A 115 -10.63 -37.26 6.33
N ILE A 116 -9.48 -37.79 6.74
CA ILE A 116 -8.41 -38.16 5.82
C ILE A 116 -8.75 -39.43 5.04
N SER A 117 -9.37 -40.44 5.67
CA SER A 117 -9.85 -41.64 4.97
C SER A 117 -10.94 -41.31 3.96
N HIS A 118 -11.87 -40.40 4.29
CA HIS A 118 -12.86 -39.92 3.33
C HIS A 118 -12.20 -39.24 2.13
N ALA A 119 -11.17 -38.40 2.37
CA ALA A 119 -10.44 -37.75 1.29
C ALA A 119 -9.68 -38.76 0.39
N GLU A 120 -9.05 -39.78 0.98
CA GLU A 120 -8.40 -40.86 0.23
C GLU A 120 -9.40 -41.68 -0.60
N GLU A 121 -10.61 -41.91 -0.10
CA GLU A 121 -11.67 -42.61 -0.83
C GLU A 121 -12.18 -41.78 -2.00
N LYS A 122 -12.47 -40.48 -1.78
CA LYS A 122 -13.15 -39.62 -2.75
C LYS A 122 -12.25 -38.97 -3.79
N ARG A 123 -10.95 -38.86 -3.56
CA ARG A 123 -10.04 -38.25 -4.54
C ARG A 123 -9.94 -39.10 -5.81
N ASN A 124 -9.79 -38.43 -6.94
CA ASN A 124 -9.51 -39.04 -8.23
C ASN A 124 -8.10 -39.65 -8.26
N LYS A 125 -8.05 -40.97 -8.47
CA LYS A 125 -6.83 -41.79 -8.51
C LYS A 125 -6.60 -42.46 -9.87
N SER A 126 -7.44 -42.16 -10.86
CA SER A 126 -7.42 -42.78 -12.18
C SER A 126 -7.46 -41.75 -13.30
N PHE A 127 -7.10 -42.17 -14.50
CA PHE A 127 -7.35 -41.38 -15.69
C PHE A 127 -8.85 -41.28 -15.98
N ILE A 128 -9.28 -40.14 -16.48
CA ILE A 128 -10.65 -39.90 -16.94
C ILE A 128 -10.69 -39.91 -18.48
N ASP A 129 -11.88 -40.06 -19.06
CA ASP A 129 -12.08 -39.77 -20.48
C ASP A 129 -11.92 -38.27 -20.72
N ILE A 130 -10.74 -37.88 -21.18
CA ILE A 130 -10.38 -36.48 -21.35
C ILE A 130 -11.13 -35.83 -22.52
N ASP A 131 -11.39 -36.59 -23.59
CA ASP A 131 -12.12 -36.09 -24.76
C ASP A 131 -13.56 -35.77 -24.34
N TRP A 132 -14.22 -36.67 -23.59
CA TRP A 132 -15.54 -36.40 -23.00
C TRP A 132 -15.55 -35.18 -22.09
N TYR A 133 -14.55 -35.07 -21.19
CA TYR A 133 -14.46 -33.95 -20.25
C TYR A 133 -14.30 -32.60 -20.95
N LEU A 134 -13.58 -32.57 -22.08
CA LEU A 134 -13.25 -31.34 -22.80
C LEU A 134 -14.21 -31.00 -23.94
N ASN A 135 -15.16 -31.88 -24.29
CA ASN A 135 -16.12 -31.66 -25.39
C ASN A 135 -16.88 -30.32 -25.32
N ASN A 136 -17.08 -29.76 -24.12
CA ASN A 136 -17.78 -28.49 -23.92
C ASN A 136 -16.85 -27.30 -23.61
N ASP A 137 -15.53 -27.51 -23.51
CA ASP A 137 -14.57 -26.43 -23.27
C ASP A 137 -14.15 -25.79 -24.59
N LYS A 138 -14.50 -24.51 -24.78
CA LYS A 138 -14.16 -23.75 -26.01
C LYS A 138 -12.65 -23.60 -26.25
N LYS A 139 -11.82 -23.99 -25.28
CA LYS A 139 -10.35 -23.99 -25.35
C LYS A 139 -9.77 -25.37 -25.06
N SER A 140 -10.51 -26.44 -25.40
CA SER A 140 -10.08 -27.83 -25.21
C SER A 140 -8.65 -28.09 -25.69
N ASP A 141 -8.28 -27.59 -26.88
CA ASP A 141 -6.93 -27.71 -27.42
C ASP A 141 -5.86 -27.04 -26.53
N ASP A 142 -6.12 -25.84 -26.00
CA ASP A 142 -5.20 -25.18 -25.07
C ASP A 142 -5.01 -26.01 -23.78
N VAL A 143 -6.07 -26.68 -23.32
CA VAL A 143 -6.04 -27.50 -22.10
C VAL A 143 -5.19 -28.74 -22.31
N ILE A 144 -5.45 -29.52 -23.36
CA ILE A 144 -4.66 -30.72 -23.66
C ILE A 144 -3.21 -30.34 -23.97
N GLU A 145 -2.99 -29.26 -24.72
CA GLU A 145 -1.64 -28.77 -25.00
C GLU A 145 -0.90 -28.36 -23.72
N SER A 146 -1.58 -27.70 -22.77
CA SER A 146 -0.99 -27.34 -21.47
C SER A 146 -0.54 -28.58 -20.68
N ILE A 147 -1.39 -29.61 -20.62
CA ILE A 147 -1.07 -30.90 -19.96
C ILE A 147 0.12 -31.55 -20.67
N PHE A 148 0.09 -31.65 -22.01
CA PHE A 148 1.17 -32.24 -22.81
C PHE A 148 2.50 -31.50 -22.62
N CYS A 149 2.48 -30.17 -22.67
CA CYS A 149 3.70 -29.37 -22.54
C CYS A 149 4.35 -29.54 -21.16
N SER A 150 3.55 -29.59 -20.10
CA SER A 150 4.06 -29.86 -18.76
C SER A 150 4.47 -31.32 -18.57
N PHE A 151 3.82 -32.27 -19.24
CA PHE A 151 4.25 -33.67 -19.29
C PHE A 151 5.65 -33.80 -19.88
N ILE A 152 5.92 -33.13 -21.00
CA ILE A 152 7.26 -33.07 -21.59
C ILE A 152 8.27 -32.47 -20.61
N HIS A 153 7.92 -31.36 -19.92
CA HIS A 153 8.80 -30.78 -18.90
C HIS A 153 9.23 -31.80 -17.84
N TYR A 154 8.25 -32.56 -17.33
CA TYR A 154 8.47 -33.52 -16.25
C TYR A 154 9.06 -34.86 -16.71
N ALA A 155 9.11 -35.14 -18.02
CA ALA A 155 9.76 -36.31 -18.58
C ALA A 155 11.30 -36.24 -18.49
N PHE A 156 11.87 -35.03 -18.35
CA PHE A 156 13.30 -34.74 -18.41
C PHE A 156 13.83 -34.01 -17.15
N ILE A 157 13.29 -34.31 -15.96
CA ILE A 157 13.75 -33.64 -14.72
C ILE A 157 15.16 -34.12 -14.33
N LYS A 158 15.99 -33.20 -13.84
CA LYS A 158 17.42 -33.42 -13.54
C LYS A 158 17.71 -34.07 -12.18
N ASN A 159 16.70 -34.26 -11.33
CA ASN A 159 16.89 -34.81 -9.97
C ASN A 159 16.39 -36.27 -9.89
N PRO A 160 17.31 -37.25 -9.78
CA PRO A 160 16.95 -38.67 -9.75
C PRO A 160 16.35 -39.13 -8.40
N LYS A 161 16.36 -38.28 -7.36
CA LYS A 161 15.79 -38.58 -6.03
C LYS A 161 14.26 -38.35 -5.93
N ILE A 162 13.61 -37.90 -7.00
CA ILE A 162 12.16 -37.68 -7.03
C ILE A 162 11.46 -39.03 -7.22
N SER A 163 11.35 -39.83 -6.14
CA SER A 163 10.58 -41.08 -6.16
C SER A 163 9.32 -41.03 -5.30
N GLU A 164 9.19 -40.11 -4.34
CA GLU A 164 8.10 -40.17 -3.35
C GLU A 164 7.47 -38.81 -2.96
N ASP A 165 8.10 -37.67 -3.21
CA ASP A 165 7.55 -36.34 -2.93
C ASP A 165 7.66 -35.44 -4.17
N PHE A 166 6.58 -35.33 -4.95
CA PHE A 166 6.55 -34.45 -6.12
C PHE A 166 6.31 -33.01 -5.69
N SER A 167 7.30 -32.39 -5.04
CA SER A 167 7.30 -30.94 -4.85
C SER A 167 8.03 -30.28 -6.04
N ILE A 168 7.43 -29.24 -6.62
CA ILE A 168 8.04 -28.46 -7.72
C ILE A 168 9.41 -27.89 -7.29
N GLU A 169 9.62 -27.70 -5.99
CA GLU A 169 10.86 -27.22 -5.38
C GLU A 169 12.02 -28.24 -5.49
N GLN A 170 11.72 -29.54 -5.60
CA GLN A 170 12.72 -30.61 -5.72
C GLN A 170 13.10 -30.95 -7.17
N LEU A 171 12.49 -30.29 -8.17
CA LEU A 171 12.80 -30.49 -9.59
C LEU A 171 14.26 -30.15 -9.95
N HIS A 172 14.89 -29.30 -9.15
CA HIS A 172 16.28 -28.87 -9.32
C HIS A 172 17.09 -29.22 -8.07
N LYS A 173 18.41 -29.32 -8.22
CA LYS A 173 19.32 -29.62 -7.10
C LYS A 173 19.37 -28.50 -6.06
N GLU A 174 19.23 -27.27 -6.49
CA GLU A 174 19.19 -26.06 -5.66
C GLU A 174 17.82 -25.38 -5.76
N SER A 175 17.43 -24.67 -4.69
CA SER A 175 16.22 -23.87 -4.68
C SER A 175 16.26 -22.74 -5.72
N PHE A 176 15.12 -22.14 -6.05
CA PHE A 176 15.13 -21.00 -6.98
C PHE A 176 15.85 -19.78 -6.41
N TRP A 177 15.72 -19.58 -5.10
CA TRP A 177 16.40 -18.50 -4.42
C TRP A 177 17.92 -18.66 -4.43
N GLU A 178 18.44 -19.86 -4.16
CA GLU A 178 19.88 -20.15 -4.27
C GLU A 178 20.39 -19.99 -5.70
N TYR A 179 19.66 -20.50 -6.69
CA TYR A 179 20.00 -20.29 -8.09
C TYR A 179 20.13 -18.80 -8.43
N LEU A 180 19.19 -17.98 -7.98
CA LEU A 180 19.27 -16.55 -8.23
C LEU A 180 20.41 -15.87 -7.45
N LYS A 181 20.69 -16.30 -6.21
CA LYS A 181 21.88 -15.82 -5.47
C LYS A 181 23.19 -16.16 -6.22
N ASN A 182 23.27 -17.33 -6.83
CA ASN A 182 24.46 -17.79 -7.53
C ASN A 182 24.64 -17.16 -8.93
N ASN A 183 23.53 -16.87 -9.63
CA ASN A 183 23.56 -16.47 -11.04
C ASN A 183 23.09 -15.02 -11.28
N HIS A 184 22.40 -14.41 -10.32
CA HIS A 184 21.78 -13.07 -10.40
C HIS A 184 22.05 -12.26 -9.11
N SER A 185 23.21 -12.45 -8.48
CA SER A 185 23.57 -11.85 -7.18
C SER A 185 23.40 -10.33 -7.14
N GLU A 186 23.68 -9.62 -8.25
CA GLU A 186 23.52 -8.16 -8.34
C GLU A 186 22.05 -7.70 -8.34
N GLN A 187 21.11 -8.56 -8.72
CA GLN A 187 19.68 -8.28 -8.60
C GLN A 187 19.15 -8.60 -7.20
N ILE A 188 19.84 -9.47 -6.48
CA ILE A 188 19.42 -10.03 -5.18
C ILE A 188 20.48 -9.75 -4.12
N ASN A 189 21.05 -8.56 -4.18
CA ASN A 189 21.91 -8.09 -3.12
C ASN A 189 21.03 -7.74 -1.91
N ARG A 190 21.47 -8.15 -0.71
CA ARG A 190 20.81 -7.88 0.57
C ARG A 190 21.79 -7.31 1.60
N LYS A 191 22.92 -6.76 1.12
CA LYS A 191 23.96 -6.12 1.94
C LYS A 191 23.52 -4.80 2.57
N ASN A 192 22.40 -4.21 2.15
CA ASN A 192 21.75 -3.05 2.75
C ASN A 192 20.22 -3.22 2.64
N GLY A 193 19.66 -4.14 3.43
CA GLY A 193 18.24 -4.55 3.37
C GLY A 193 17.27 -3.63 4.11
N LEU A 194 17.78 -2.86 5.07
CA LEU A 194 17.03 -1.85 5.84
C LEU A 194 17.98 -0.78 6.36
N SER A 195 17.59 0.48 6.27
CA SER A 195 18.26 1.59 6.96
C SER A 195 17.29 2.25 7.94
N ILE A 196 17.71 2.44 9.18
CA ILE A 196 16.96 3.13 10.23
C ILE A 196 17.76 4.35 10.66
N VAL A 197 17.22 5.53 10.41
CA VAL A 197 17.84 6.83 10.66
C VAL A 197 17.27 7.43 11.93
N ASN A 198 18.13 7.83 12.86
CA ASN A 198 17.75 8.70 13.96
C ASN A 198 17.76 10.16 13.51
N ALA A 199 16.59 10.73 13.21
CA ALA A 199 16.49 12.07 12.62
C ALA A 199 17.03 13.17 13.55
N ASN A 200 16.90 13.00 14.87
CA ASN A 200 17.39 13.94 15.89
C ASN A 200 18.91 14.19 15.81
N SER A 201 19.66 13.24 15.26
CA SER A 201 21.10 13.37 15.10
C SER A 201 21.53 14.11 13.83
N ILE A 202 20.61 14.24 12.87
CA ILE A 202 20.82 14.91 11.59
C ILE A 202 20.43 16.37 11.71
N ILE A 203 19.38 16.64 12.50
CA ILE A 203 18.81 17.97 12.69
C ILE A 203 19.61 18.69 13.76
N ASP A 204 20.25 19.79 13.38
CA ASP A 204 20.92 20.71 14.28
C ASP A 204 19.97 21.84 14.64
N GLN A 205 19.70 22.00 15.94
CA GLN A 205 18.84 23.06 16.47
C GLN A 205 19.39 24.48 16.22
N TYR A 206 20.69 24.62 15.93
CA TYR A 206 21.33 25.89 15.61
C TYR A 206 21.40 26.17 14.11
N ALA A 207 21.13 25.17 13.26
CA ALA A 207 21.09 25.32 11.81
C ALA A 207 19.74 25.88 11.34
N SER A 208 19.74 26.52 10.17
CA SER A 208 18.50 26.99 9.55
C SER A 208 17.60 25.82 9.15
N TYR A 209 16.33 26.11 8.89
CA TYR A 209 15.37 25.11 8.40
C TYR A 209 15.85 24.48 7.08
N GLU A 210 16.33 25.32 6.16
CA GLU A 210 16.87 24.92 4.86
C GLU A 210 18.15 24.09 4.99
N GLU A 211 19.03 24.45 5.92
CA GLU A 211 20.24 23.68 6.19
C GLU A 211 19.92 22.27 6.71
N ASN A 212 18.96 22.18 7.65
CA ASN A 212 18.47 20.92 8.18
C ASN A 212 17.82 20.04 7.09
N LEU A 213 16.95 20.61 6.26
CA LEU A 213 16.36 19.91 5.12
C LEU A 213 17.43 19.45 4.12
N SER A 214 18.42 20.28 3.82
CA SER A 214 19.52 19.92 2.93
C SER A 214 20.30 18.70 3.42
N CYS A 215 20.54 18.57 4.73
CA CYS A 215 21.16 17.37 5.31
C CYS A 215 20.28 16.13 5.13
N ILE A 216 18.98 16.24 5.42
CA ILE A 216 18.01 15.15 5.26
C ILE A 216 17.90 14.70 3.79
N PHE A 217 17.81 15.65 2.87
CA PHE A 217 17.70 15.39 1.43
C PHE A 217 18.95 14.72 0.87
N ASN A 218 20.13 15.16 1.30
CA ASN A 218 21.38 14.48 0.97
C ASN A 218 21.40 13.03 1.46
N LEU A 219 20.97 12.80 2.70
CA LEU A 219 20.85 11.45 3.25
C LEU A 219 19.85 10.60 2.43
N ILE A 220 18.72 11.16 2.02
CA ILE A 220 17.76 10.47 1.16
C ILE A 220 18.43 10.02 -0.15
N GLU A 221 19.15 10.90 -0.84
CA GLU A 221 19.82 10.54 -2.11
C GLU A 221 20.92 9.48 -1.89
N ASP A 222 21.71 9.63 -0.83
CA ASP A 222 22.73 8.64 -0.44
C ASP A 222 22.11 7.27 -0.14
N GLN A 223 21.02 7.23 0.64
CA GLN A 223 20.32 6.00 0.96
C GLN A 223 19.61 5.43 -0.27
N TYR A 224 19.06 6.25 -1.16
CA TYR A 224 18.49 5.76 -2.41
C TYR A 224 19.55 5.14 -3.30
N THR A 225 20.79 5.62 -3.25
CA THR A 225 21.91 5.05 -4.01
C THR A 225 22.43 3.75 -3.37
N THR A 226 22.53 3.71 -2.04
CA THR A 226 23.23 2.63 -1.32
C THR A 226 22.35 1.49 -0.82
N LEU A 227 21.06 1.73 -0.54
CA LEU A 227 20.11 0.66 -0.19
C LEU A 227 19.93 -0.30 -1.35
N ASP A 228 19.79 -1.59 -1.04
CA ASP A 228 19.44 -2.55 -2.07
C ASP A 228 18.02 -2.30 -2.59
N ASN A 229 17.73 -2.75 -3.81
CA ASN A 229 16.37 -2.63 -4.34
C ASN A 229 15.40 -3.51 -3.55
N HIS A 230 14.13 -3.11 -3.48
CA HIS A 230 13.09 -3.80 -2.69
C HIS A 230 13.42 -3.87 -1.19
N SER A 231 13.99 -2.79 -0.67
CA SER A 231 14.39 -2.60 0.72
C SER A 231 13.73 -1.35 1.31
N TYR A 232 13.96 -1.07 2.60
CA TYR A 232 13.24 -0.04 3.32
C TYR A 232 14.18 1.00 3.94
N LEU A 233 13.68 2.24 4.03
CA LEU A 233 14.29 3.35 4.75
C LEU A 233 13.30 3.84 5.79
N ALA A 234 13.71 3.89 7.05
CA ALA A 234 12.91 4.41 8.14
C ALA A 234 13.59 5.62 8.76
N PHE A 235 12.83 6.67 9.03
CA PHE A 235 13.25 7.79 9.87
C PHE A 235 12.49 7.74 11.20
N VAL A 236 13.22 7.85 12.30
CA VAL A 236 12.67 7.94 13.66
C VAL A 236 12.90 9.37 14.16
N PHE A 237 11.81 10.04 14.52
CA PHE A 237 11.79 11.38 15.09
C PHE A 237 11.25 11.30 16.51
N ASP A 238 11.90 11.96 17.46
CA ASP A 238 11.28 12.22 18.75
C ASP A 238 10.74 13.66 18.84
N ASP A 239 10.14 14.01 19.98
CA ASP A 239 9.44 15.28 20.21
C ASP A 239 10.36 16.45 20.57
N SER A 240 11.67 16.24 20.64
CA SER A 240 12.63 17.33 20.85
C SER A 240 12.88 18.17 19.58
N ILE A 241 12.44 17.70 18.41
CA ILE A 241 12.64 18.39 17.13
C ILE A 241 11.59 19.48 16.94
N VAL A 242 12.04 20.73 16.89
CA VAL A 242 11.22 21.87 16.52
C VAL A 242 10.78 21.73 15.05
N ASN A 243 9.53 22.05 14.74
CA ASN A 243 8.94 21.92 13.40
C ASN A 243 8.97 20.50 12.82
N ARG A 244 9.03 19.46 13.68
CA ARG A 244 9.08 18.04 13.30
C ARG A 244 8.14 17.68 12.14
N TRP A 245 6.88 18.10 12.23
CA TRP A 245 5.87 17.75 11.22
C TRP A 245 6.07 18.48 9.88
N GLU A 246 6.64 19.69 9.88
CA GLU A 246 7.03 20.36 8.64
C GLU A 246 8.20 19.64 7.98
N ILE A 247 9.21 19.26 8.78
CA ILE A 247 10.36 18.49 8.29
C ILE A 247 9.89 17.16 7.71
N ILE A 248 9.01 16.43 8.39
CA ILE A 248 8.42 15.17 7.90
C ILE A 248 7.68 15.39 6.57
N ALA A 249 6.95 16.49 6.43
CA ALA A 249 6.23 16.81 5.20
C ALA A 249 7.19 17.02 4.01
N ASP A 250 8.17 17.92 4.17
CA ASP A 250 9.13 18.24 3.11
C ASP A 250 10.04 17.02 2.80
N LEU A 251 10.45 16.27 3.81
CA LEU A 251 11.15 14.98 3.68
C LEU A 251 10.35 14.01 2.83
N SER A 252 9.06 13.82 3.13
CA SER A 252 8.22 12.84 2.43
C SER A 252 7.98 13.22 0.98
N ILE A 253 7.77 14.51 0.69
CA ILE A 253 7.66 15.00 -0.69
C ILE A 253 8.98 14.77 -1.43
N TYR A 254 10.11 15.17 -0.85
CA TYR A 254 11.40 15.02 -1.49
C TYR A 254 11.73 13.54 -1.75
N ALA A 255 11.57 12.67 -0.75
CA ALA A 255 11.85 11.24 -0.85
C ALA A 255 11.11 10.57 -2.01
N GLU A 256 9.87 10.99 -2.28
CA GLU A 256 9.10 10.46 -3.40
C GLU A 256 9.41 11.08 -4.76
N LYS A 257 9.92 12.33 -4.79
CA LYS A 257 9.88 13.15 -6.01
C LYS A 257 11.23 13.65 -6.53
N PHE A 258 12.33 13.43 -5.82
CA PHE A 258 13.63 14.06 -6.10
C PHE A 258 14.32 13.62 -7.40
N VAL A 259 13.89 12.51 -8.03
CA VAL A 259 14.41 12.09 -9.34
C VAL A 259 13.44 12.53 -10.42
N GLU A 260 13.86 13.44 -11.30
CA GLU A 260 13.09 13.86 -12.47
C GLU A 260 13.66 13.25 -13.74
N ALA A 261 12.91 12.35 -14.37
CA ALA A 261 13.37 11.61 -15.55
C ALA A 261 12.24 11.37 -16.55
N PRO A 262 12.55 11.29 -17.86
CA PRO A 262 11.58 10.83 -18.86
C PRO A 262 11.42 9.30 -18.82
N LEU A 263 10.18 8.82 -18.95
CA LEU A 263 9.86 7.38 -19.07
C LEU A 263 9.49 6.96 -20.50
N ASN A 264 9.56 5.66 -20.75
CA ASN A 264 9.04 5.05 -21.98
C ASN A 264 7.52 5.31 -22.10
N LYS A 265 7.12 5.92 -23.23
CA LYS A 265 5.74 6.33 -23.54
C LYS A 265 4.68 5.24 -23.38
N LYS A 266 5.04 3.95 -23.47
CA LYS A 266 4.06 2.85 -23.34
C LYS A 266 3.41 2.74 -21.95
N PHE A 267 4.07 3.23 -20.90
CA PHE A 267 3.58 3.14 -19.52
C PHE A 267 3.22 4.49 -18.91
N PHE A 268 3.64 5.57 -19.55
CA PHE A 268 3.54 6.93 -19.03
C PHE A 268 2.83 7.82 -20.05
N GLU A 269 1.55 8.06 -19.81
CA GLU A 269 0.66 8.85 -20.67
C GLU A 269 0.64 10.33 -20.25
N TYR A 270 1.82 10.96 -20.17
CA TYR A 270 1.91 12.32 -19.63
C TYR A 270 1.06 13.35 -20.38
N LYS A 271 0.86 13.18 -21.69
CA LYS A 271 0.00 14.07 -22.48
C LYS A 271 -1.46 14.05 -22.02
N ARG A 272 -1.94 12.90 -21.55
CA ARG A 272 -3.26 12.79 -20.96
C ARG A 272 -3.31 13.55 -19.63
N VAL A 273 -2.32 13.36 -18.77
CA VAL A 273 -2.22 14.06 -17.48
C VAL A 273 -2.12 15.58 -17.68
N GLU A 274 -1.30 16.02 -18.64
CA GLU A 274 -1.17 17.43 -19.04
C GLU A 274 -2.53 17.99 -19.49
N SER A 275 -3.20 17.33 -20.43
CA SER A 275 -4.52 17.75 -20.92
C SER A 275 -5.56 17.83 -19.80
N ASP A 276 -5.64 16.80 -18.96
CA ASP A 276 -6.57 16.76 -17.83
C ASP A 276 -6.27 17.90 -16.85
N THR A 277 -4.99 18.16 -16.55
CA THR A 277 -4.57 19.21 -15.61
C THR A 277 -4.83 20.60 -16.18
N CYS A 278 -4.49 20.87 -17.44
CA CYS A 278 -4.71 22.17 -18.09
C CYS A 278 -6.19 22.50 -18.27
N SER A 279 -7.05 21.48 -18.42
CA SER A 279 -8.50 21.70 -18.46
C SER A 279 -9.06 22.23 -17.13
N HIS A 280 -8.39 21.91 -16.02
CA HIS A 280 -8.76 22.31 -14.66
C HIS A 280 -8.03 23.59 -14.21
N ILE A 281 -6.75 23.73 -14.57
CA ILE A 281 -5.84 24.82 -14.17
C ILE A 281 -5.52 25.67 -15.40
N LYS A 282 -6.33 26.70 -15.63
CA LYS A 282 -6.25 27.52 -16.86
C LYS A 282 -4.97 28.35 -16.98
N ASP A 283 -4.43 28.84 -15.86
CA ASP A 283 -3.26 29.73 -15.81
C ASP A 283 -1.93 28.96 -15.60
N LEU A 284 -1.88 27.68 -15.96
CA LEU A 284 -0.71 26.82 -15.74
C LEU A 284 0.44 27.18 -16.69
N ASN A 285 1.66 27.35 -16.15
CA ASN A 285 2.86 27.52 -16.97
C ASN A 285 3.40 26.15 -17.43
N LEU A 286 3.08 25.78 -18.67
CA LEU A 286 3.48 24.51 -19.28
C LEU A 286 5.00 24.32 -19.39
N GLU A 287 5.75 25.39 -19.68
CA GLU A 287 7.22 25.32 -19.80
C GLU A 287 7.88 24.94 -18.49
N LYS A 288 7.32 25.38 -17.36
CA LYS A 288 7.79 25.02 -16.01
C LYS A 288 7.21 23.70 -15.51
N ALA A 289 6.00 23.33 -15.94
CA ALA A 289 5.33 22.13 -15.45
C ALA A 289 5.99 20.82 -15.94
N LYS A 290 6.60 20.83 -17.14
CA LYS A 290 7.39 19.71 -17.69
C LYS A 290 6.73 18.35 -17.48
N PHE A 291 5.51 18.15 -17.99
CA PHE A 291 4.76 16.91 -17.79
C PHE A 291 5.49 15.69 -18.40
N GLU A 292 6.38 15.89 -19.38
CA GLU A 292 7.22 14.84 -19.94
C GLU A 292 8.21 14.22 -18.95
N LEU A 293 8.47 14.91 -17.83
CA LEU A 293 9.28 14.40 -16.72
C LEU A 293 8.36 13.85 -15.64
N LEU A 294 8.61 12.64 -15.18
CA LEU A 294 7.98 12.13 -13.96
C LEU A 294 8.92 12.26 -12.79
N ASN A 295 8.33 12.15 -11.61
CA ASN A 295 9.03 12.12 -10.34
C ASN A 295 9.15 10.66 -9.87
N GLU A 296 10.38 10.20 -9.69
CA GLU A 296 10.74 8.91 -9.07
C GLU A 296 11.48 9.16 -7.75
N GLY A 297 11.61 8.09 -6.96
CA GLY A 297 12.28 8.11 -5.67
C GLY A 297 11.87 6.89 -4.85
N PHE A 298 11.91 7.05 -3.53
CA PHE A 298 11.25 6.11 -2.64
C PHE A 298 9.73 6.16 -2.79
N THR A 299 9.05 5.13 -2.31
CA THR A 299 7.59 5.14 -2.14
C THR A 299 7.27 5.24 -0.65
N TYR A 300 6.48 6.24 -0.26
CA TYR A 300 5.98 6.32 1.11
C TYR A 300 5.14 5.10 1.46
N LYS A 301 5.41 4.48 2.61
CA LYS A 301 4.72 3.27 3.07
C LYS A 301 3.79 3.53 4.22
N ASP A 302 4.30 4.17 5.27
CA ASP A 302 3.56 4.32 6.51
C ASP A 302 4.14 5.42 7.40
N CYS A 303 3.33 5.85 8.36
CA CYS A 303 3.74 6.68 9.47
C CYS A 303 3.16 6.09 10.76
N TYR A 304 4.04 5.67 11.66
CA TYR A 304 3.69 5.10 12.96
C TYR A 304 3.91 6.10 14.07
N VAL A 305 3.05 6.02 15.10
CA VAL A 305 3.18 6.80 16.33
C VAL A 305 3.49 5.86 17.48
N ALA A 306 4.52 6.16 18.27
CA ALA A 306 4.91 5.37 19.43
C ALA A 306 5.14 6.25 20.66
N TYR A 307 4.40 5.96 21.74
CA TYR A 307 4.50 6.69 23.00
C TYR A 307 5.38 5.95 24.00
N GLU A 308 6.44 6.59 24.46
CA GLU A 308 7.29 6.15 25.60
C GLU A 308 6.96 7.03 26.81
N GLY A 309 5.98 6.60 27.62
CA GLY A 309 5.33 7.51 28.56
C GLY A 309 4.58 8.61 27.81
N GLU A 310 4.89 9.88 28.12
CA GLU A 310 4.36 11.04 27.38
C GLU A 310 5.17 11.39 26.13
N LYS A 311 6.36 10.81 25.97
CA LYS A 311 7.27 11.13 24.87
C LYS A 311 6.74 10.55 23.56
N GLU A 312 6.48 11.40 22.58
CA GLU A 312 5.97 11.00 21.26
C GLU A 312 7.11 10.74 20.28
N ASN A 313 7.16 9.54 19.73
CA ASN A 313 8.07 9.16 18.65
C ASN A 313 7.27 8.92 17.36
N ILE A 314 7.73 9.50 16.26
CA ILE A 314 7.15 9.36 14.92
C ILE A 314 8.10 8.57 14.04
N ILE A 315 7.58 7.55 13.36
CA ILE A 315 8.35 6.69 12.47
C ILE A 315 7.80 6.81 11.06
N VAL A 316 8.58 7.37 10.15
CA VAL A 316 8.22 7.50 8.72
C VAL A 316 8.94 6.42 7.93
N LEU A 317 8.18 5.58 7.21
CA LEU A 317 8.70 4.43 6.49
C LEU A 317 8.55 4.61 4.98
N PHE A 318 9.63 4.28 4.26
CA PHE A 318 9.73 4.31 2.81
C PHE A 318 10.18 2.95 2.27
N GLU A 319 9.75 2.58 1.06
CA GLU A 319 10.24 1.43 0.30
C GLU A 319 10.97 1.91 -0.95
N LYS A 320 12.12 1.32 -1.24
CA LYS A 320 12.84 1.51 -2.50
C LYS A 320 12.36 0.49 -3.52
N ASN A 321 11.72 0.97 -4.60
CA ASN A 321 11.44 0.19 -5.80
C ASN A 321 12.04 0.89 -7.01
N MET A 322 13.36 0.83 -7.13
CA MET A 322 14.05 1.28 -8.32
C MET A 322 13.69 0.35 -9.48
N ARG A 323 13.35 0.92 -10.63
CA ARG A 323 13.03 0.13 -11.81
C ARG A 323 14.24 -0.69 -12.27
N ASP A 324 14.03 -1.99 -12.39
CA ASP A 324 15.04 -2.95 -12.87
C ASP A 324 14.45 -3.78 -14.01
N GLU A 325 15.02 -3.61 -15.21
CA GLU A 325 14.58 -4.31 -16.44
C GLU A 325 15.36 -5.60 -16.70
N ARG A 326 16.35 -5.94 -15.87
CA ARG A 326 17.10 -7.19 -16.00
C ARG A 326 16.15 -8.38 -15.86
N ILE A 327 16.27 -9.35 -16.77
CA ILE A 327 15.40 -10.52 -16.83
C ILE A 327 15.54 -11.36 -15.56
N VAL A 328 14.42 -11.69 -14.93
CA VAL A 328 14.35 -12.73 -13.89
C VAL A 328 13.86 -14.02 -14.55
N PRO A 329 14.63 -15.12 -14.53
CA PRO A 329 14.22 -16.39 -15.14
C PRO A 329 12.95 -16.95 -14.51
N CYS A 330 12.28 -17.85 -15.23
CA CYS A 330 11.09 -18.51 -14.70
C CYS A 330 11.42 -19.35 -13.45
N PRO A 331 10.70 -19.20 -12.32
CA PRO A 331 10.94 -19.98 -11.10
C PRO A 331 10.91 -21.49 -11.31
N THR A 332 10.03 -21.96 -12.20
CA THR A 332 9.82 -23.39 -12.46
C THR A 332 10.85 -23.96 -13.45
N CYS A 333 10.90 -23.42 -14.66
CA CYS A 333 11.70 -24.00 -15.73
C CYS A 333 13.10 -23.39 -15.88
N ARG A 334 13.42 -22.33 -15.11
CA ARG A 334 14.69 -21.58 -15.17
C ARG A 334 15.02 -20.96 -16.53
N SER A 335 14.03 -20.89 -17.42
CA SER A 335 14.19 -20.29 -18.74
C SER A 335 14.21 -18.77 -18.65
N ASN A 336 15.12 -18.15 -19.41
CA ASN A 336 15.12 -16.71 -19.70
C ASN A 336 14.15 -16.34 -20.83
N ASN A 337 13.47 -17.31 -21.46
CA ASN A 337 12.41 -17.04 -22.42
C ASN A 337 11.13 -16.62 -21.68
N VAL A 338 11.14 -15.38 -21.23
CA VAL A 338 10.08 -14.73 -20.46
C VAL A 338 9.78 -13.40 -21.13
N ARG A 339 8.53 -12.94 -21.02
CA ARG A 339 8.11 -11.64 -21.54
C ARG A 339 7.76 -10.70 -20.40
N GLY A 340 8.08 -9.42 -20.55
CA GLY A 340 7.61 -8.38 -19.64
C GLY A 340 6.08 -8.31 -19.72
N ASN A 341 5.41 -8.36 -18.57
CA ASN A 341 3.95 -8.40 -18.49
C ASN A 341 3.36 -7.05 -18.06
N SER A 342 3.71 -6.58 -16.86
CA SER A 342 3.20 -5.33 -16.29
C SER A 342 4.05 -4.87 -15.09
N TYR A 343 3.71 -3.72 -14.50
CA TYR A 343 4.23 -3.29 -13.21
C TYR A 343 3.12 -3.42 -12.16
N PRO A 344 3.09 -4.49 -11.33
CA PRO A 344 2.08 -4.63 -10.27
C PRO A 344 2.18 -3.53 -9.20
N VAL A 345 3.35 -2.95 -9.00
CA VAL A 345 3.62 -1.79 -8.13
C VAL A 345 4.57 -0.88 -8.88
N LEU A 346 4.53 0.42 -8.61
CA LEU A 346 5.46 1.39 -9.21
C LEU A 346 6.92 0.91 -9.04
N GLY A 347 7.65 0.87 -10.15
CA GLY A 347 9.05 0.41 -10.19
C GLY A 347 9.27 -1.12 -10.18
N VAL A 348 8.26 -1.93 -9.85
CA VAL A 348 8.41 -3.40 -9.78
C VAL A 348 7.98 -4.06 -11.08
N LYS A 349 8.92 -4.65 -11.83
CA LYS A 349 8.62 -5.40 -13.07
C LYS A 349 8.03 -6.78 -12.76
N SER A 350 6.98 -7.17 -13.49
CA SER A 350 6.53 -8.56 -13.57
C SER A 350 6.84 -9.20 -14.93
N TRP A 351 7.12 -10.49 -14.88
CA TRP A 351 7.46 -11.36 -16.00
C TRP A 351 6.40 -12.45 -16.15
N GLU A 352 6.23 -12.93 -17.38
CA GLU A 352 5.40 -14.09 -17.69
C GLU A 352 6.23 -15.08 -18.51
N CYS A 353 6.26 -16.36 -18.11
CA CYS A 353 7.04 -17.36 -18.82
C CYS A 353 6.48 -17.62 -20.24
N ASN A 354 7.36 -17.61 -21.23
CA ASN A 354 7.03 -17.89 -22.63
C ASN A 354 7.67 -19.21 -23.13
N ASN A 355 8.31 -19.97 -22.23
CA ASN A 355 8.74 -21.32 -22.52
C ASN A 355 7.52 -22.23 -22.70
N VAL A 356 7.39 -22.81 -23.89
CA VAL A 356 6.24 -23.67 -24.24
C VAL A 356 6.20 -24.90 -23.34
N PHE A 357 7.35 -25.51 -23.03
CA PHE A 357 7.48 -26.68 -22.14
C PHE A 357 7.81 -26.28 -20.69
N CYS A 358 7.20 -25.20 -20.19
CA CYS A 358 7.23 -24.91 -18.76
C CYS A 358 6.28 -25.87 -18.03
N GLY A 359 6.73 -26.47 -16.91
CA GLY A 359 5.87 -27.29 -16.05
C GLY A 359 4.77 -26.51 -15.32
N ASP A 360 4.86 -25.19 -15.31
CA ASP A 360 3.98 -24.32 -14.54
C ASP A 360 3.26 -23.31 -15.44
N LYS A 361 2.20 -23.80 -16.07
CA LYS A 361 1.31 -23.05 -16.96
C LYS A 361 -0.13 -23.11 -16.43
N SER A 362 -0.97 -22.17 -16.82
CA SER A 362 -2.39 -22.20 -16.51
C SER A 362 -3.10 -23.33 -17.27
N LYS A 363 -4.35 -23.62 -16.87
CA LYS A 363 -5.25 -24.51 -17.62
C LYS A 363 -5.28 -24.18 -19.11
N TYR A 364 -5.28 -22.90 -19.47
CA TYR A 364 -5.33 -22.42 -20.86
C TYR A 364 -3.95 -22.04 -21.42
N ASN A 365 -2.95 -22.87 -21.11
CA ASN A 365 -1.59 -22.83 -21.69
C ASN A 365 -0.79 -21.52 -21.53
N ARG A 366 -1.21 -20.63 -20.61
CA ARG A 366 -0.53 -19.35 -20.36
C ARG A 366 0.55 -19.52 -19.28
N GLY A 367 1.72 -18.90 -19.46
CA GLY A 367 2.74 -18.89 -18.41
C GLY A 367 2.27 -18.21 -17.12
N LYS A 368 2.73 -18.69 -15.96
CA LYS A 368 2.50 -17.99 -14.70
C LYS A 368 3.30 -16.68 -14.64
N ARG A 369 2.67 -15.67 -14.02
CA ARG A 369 3.24 -14.34 -13.80
C ARG A 369 3.97 -14.29 -12.47
N TYR A 370 5.12 -13.62 -12.42
CA TYR A 370 5.92 -13.45 -11.21
C TYR A 370 6.72 -12.15 -11.27
N SER A 371 7.19 -11.67 -10.12
CA SER A 371 8.14 -10.56 -9.98
C SER A 371 9.22 -10.93 -8.97
N LEU A 372 10.36 -10.23 -9.02
CA LEU A 372 11.42 -10.43 -8.04
C LEU A 372 10.90 -10.25 -6.60
N VAL A 373 10.14 -9.18 -6.35
CA VAL A 373 9.49 -8.93 -5.06
C VAL A 373 8.61 -10.10 -4.61
N SER A 374 7.80 -10.68 -5.53
CA SER A 374 6.94 -11.82 -5.16
C SER A 374 7.76 -13.07 -4.79
N ILE A 375 8.90 -13.30 -5.47
CA ILE A 375 9.81 -14.40 -5.18
C ILE A 375 10.49 -14.18 -3.82
N MET A 376 10.99 -12.97 -3.56
CA MET A 376 11.61 -12.60 -2.28
C MET A 376 10.65 -12.80 -1.11
N ARG A 377 9.40 -12.36 -1.27
CA ARG A 377 8.36 -12.49 -0.24
C ARG A 377 7.96 -13.95 0.00
N GLN A 378 7.86 -14.77 -1.05
CA GLN A 378 7.63 -16.21 -0.91
C GLN A 378 8.79 -16.88 -0.17
N GLN A 379 10.04 -16.54 -0.51
CA GLN A 379 11.20 -17.05 0.21
C GLN A 379 11.19 -16.64 1.69
N ALA A 380 10.76 -15.42 2.00
CA ALA A 380 10.64 -14.95 3.38
C ALA A 380 9.64 -15.77 4.20
N ILE A 381 8.56 -16.27 3.58
CA ILE A 381 7.58 -17.15 4.23
C ILE A 381 8.18 -18.53 4.51
N LEU A 382 9.02 -19.03 3.61
CA LEU A 382 9.61 -20.37 3.66
C LEU A 382 10.80 -20.51 4.61
N ASP A 383 11.38 -19.39 5.05
CA ASP A 383 12.58 -19.39 5.88
C ASP A 383 12.21 -19.05 7.32
N ASP A 384 12.20 -20.07 8.19
CA ASP A 384 11.79 -19.97 9.60
C ASP A 384 12.58 -18.92 10.39
N ARG A 385 13.79 -18.56 9.94
CA ARG A 385 14.61 -17.48 10.52
C ARG A 385 13.93 -16.11 10.41
N ASN A 386 12.92 -16.00 9.55
CA ASN A 386 12.12 -14.80 9.34
C ASN A 386 10.85 -14.74 10.19
N ILE A 387 10.48 -15.79 10.93
CA ILE A 387 9.25 -15.78 11.72
C ILE A 387 9.28 -14.65 12.76
N ILE A 388 8.30 -13.77 12.70
CA ILE A 388 8.16 -12.65 13.63
C ILE A 388 7.52 -13.12 14.93
N CYS A 389 8.12 -12.68 16.03
CA CYS A 389 7.65 -12.90 17.39
C CYS A 389 6.21 -12.38 17.57
N LYS A 390 5.31 -13.21 18.13
CA LYS A 390 3.88 -12.89 18.27
C LYS A 390 3.64 -11.66 19.16
N GLU A 391 4.50 -11.45 20.14
CA GLU A 391 4.49 -10.33 21.07
C GLU A 391 4.71 -9.01 20.33
N VAL A 392 5.62 -8.99 19.34
CA VAL A 392 5.86 -7.83 18.47
C VAL A 392 4.59 -7.53 17.66
N LEU A 393 3.99 -8.54 17.02
CA LEU A 393 2.77 -8.37 16.23
C LEU A 393 1.57 -7.92 17.06
N LYS A 394 1.44 -8.43 18.30
CA LYS A 394 0.37 -8.03 19.22
C LYS A 394 0.53 -6.59 19.66
N LYS A 395 1.76 -6.17 19.98
CA LYS A 395 2.06 -4.79 20.38
C LYS A 395 1.90 -3.81 19.23
N TRP A 396 2.42 -4.14 18.05
CA TRP A 396 2.33 -3.33 16.84
C TRP A 396 1.15 -3.73 15.94
N ARG A 397 0.04 -4.14 16.56
CA ARG A 397 -1.20 -4.46 15.84
C ARG A 397 -1.81 -3.20 15.20
N ARG A 398 -1.58 -2.04 15.81
CA ARG A 398 -2.08 -0.72 15.41
C ARG A 398 -0.89 0.16 15.06
N ASP A 399 -1.10 1.08 14.13
CA ASP A 399 -0.09 2.07 13.70
C ASP A 399 0.20 3.15 14.76
N ILE A 400 -0.52 3.12 15.88
CA ILE A 400 -0.25 3.85 17.12
C ILE A 400 -0.02 2.84 18.26
N SER A 401 1.14 2.93 18.93
CA SER A 401 1.59 1.95 19.94
C SER A 401 2.14 2.63 21.20
N TYR A 402 2.14 1.89 22.31
CA TYR A 402 2.76 2.31 23.57
C TYR A 402 3.92 1.38 23.87
N ILE A 403 5.10 1.98 24.05
CA ILE A 403 6.38 1.28 24.16
C ILE A 403 7.03 1.58 25.50
N ASN A 404 7.84 0.65 25.99
CA ASN A 404 8.61 0.87 27.22
C ASN A 404 9.98 1.51 26.93
N SER A 405 10.45 1.41 25.69
CA SER A 405 11.75 1.90 25.24
C SER A 405 11.76 2.02 23.73
N GLN A 406 12.50 3.00 23.20
CA GLN A 406 12.80 3.10 21.76
C GLN A 406 13.34 1.81 21.15
N LYS A 407 14.00 0.92 21.91
CA LYS A 407 14.45 -0.40 21.40
C LYS A 407 13.31 -1.21 20.76
N GLU A 408 12.08 -1.05 21.23
CA GLU A 408 10.91 -1.74 20.68
C GLU A 408 10.54 -1.24 19.28
N ILE A 409 10.82 0.03 18.94
CA ILE A 409 10.66 0.58 17.58
C ILE A 409 11.63 -0.15 16.64
N TYR A 410 12.89 -0.25 17.03
CA TYR A 410 13.93 -0.90 16.21
C TYR A 410 13.64 -2.40 16.05
N SER A 411 13.23 -3.08 17.13
CA SER A 411 12.80 -4.47 17.07
C SER A 411 11.64 -4.67 16.10
N PHE A 412 10.63 -3.79 16.12
CA PHE A 412 9.51 -3.82 15.17
C PHE A 412 9.97 -3.62 13.72
N LEU A 413 10.77 -2.59 13.48
CA LEU A 413 11.26 -2.26 12.13
C LEU A 413 12.11 -3.39 11.55
N ILE A 414 13.06 -3.92 12.32
CA ILE A 414 13.92 -5.04 11.91
C ILE A 414 13.08 -6.30 11.66
N SER A 415 12.13 -6.61 12.56
CA SER A 415 11.28 -7.79 12.41
C SER A 415 10.41 -7.73 11.16
N CYS A 416 9.80 -6.58 10.88
CA CYS A 416 8.78 -6.48 9.83
C CYS A 416 9.33 -6.06 8.46
N TYR A 417 10.49 -5.41 8.43
CA TYR A 417 11.05 -4.77 7.23
C TYR A 417 12.48 -5.21 6.89
N SER A 418 12.95 -6.34 7.45
CA SER A 418 14.18 -7.00 7.00
C SER A 418 14.02 -8.52 6.94
N LEU A 419 14.83 -9.15 6.09
CA LEU A 419 14.94 -10.59 5.93
C LEU A 419 16.17 -11.14 6.66
N ALA A 420 16.20 -12.46 6.83
CA ALA A 420 17.38 -13.20 7.24
C ALA A 420 18.53 -12.94 6.25
N ASP A 421 19.73 -12.85 6.79
CA ASP A 421 20.98 -12.51 6.13
C ASP A 421 21.07 -11.05 5.63
N ASP A 422 20.06 -10.21 5.88
CA ASP A 422 20.16 -8.78 5.60
C ASP A 422 21.18 -8.09 6.51
N THR A 423 21.87 -7.10 5.96
CA THR A 423 22.44 -6.03 6.78
C THR A 423 21.38 -4.96 7.05
N VAL A 424 21.18 -4.66 8.33
CA VAL A 424 20.42 -3.51 8.83
C VAL A 424 21.38 -2.41 9.23
N ASN A 425 21.24 -1.24 8.63
CA ASN A 425 22.03 -0.06 8.94
C ASN A 425 21.31 0.80 9.98
N ILE A 426 21.87 0.95 11.17
CA ILE A 426 21.43 1.93 12.16
C ILE A 426 22.29 3.17 11.97
N ILE A 427 21.70 4.24 11.46
CA ILE A 427 22.40 5.48 11.12
C ILE A 427 22.26 6.47 12.26
N ASN A 428 23.41 6.92 12.77
CA ASN A 428 23.57 7.92 13.83
C ASN A 428 22.80 7.63 15.12
N ASN A 429 22.77 6.35 15.52
CA ASN A 429 22.29 5.97 16.85
C ASN A 429 23.13 4.86 17.47
N SER A 430 24.34 5.22 17.92
CA SER A 430 25.28 4.27 18.53
C SER A 430 24.87 3.76 19.92
N LYS A 431 23.86 4.38 20.55
CA LYS A 431 23.37 4.01 21.88
C LYS A 431 22.39 2.84 21.86
N ILE A 432 21.85 2.51 20.69
CA ILE A 432 20.87 1.43 20.56
C ILE A 432 21.61 0.11 20.31
N ASP A 433 21.81 -0.62 21.40
CA ASP A 433 22.25 -2.01 21.37
C ASP A 433 21.04 -2.93 21.16
N VAL A 434 20.86 -3.35 19.91
CA VAL A 434 19.87 -4.33 19.46
C VAL A 434 20.60 -5.43 18.73
N THR A 435 20.58 -6.63 19.29
CA THR A 435 20.95 -7.85 18.57
C THR A 435 19.69 -8.47 17.98
N PHE A 436 19.77 -8.97 16.75
CA PHE A 436 18.64 -9.60 16.10
C PHE A 436 19.10 -10.88 15.38
N PRO A 437 18.55 -12.07 15.71
CA PRO A 437 18.98 -13.31 15.12
C PRO A 437 18.94 -13.29 13.59
N TYR A 438 19.99 -13.82 12.97
CA TYR A 438 20.14 -13.95 11.52
C TYR A 438 20.18 -12.63 10.74
N ARG A 439 20.27 -11.47 11.40
CA ARG A 439 20.49 -10.17 10.74
C ARG A 439 21.86 -9.64 11.12
N ASN A 440 22.54 -8.98 10.19
CA ASN A 440 23.76 -8.25 10.47
C ASN A 440 23.41 -6.80 10.84
N ILE A 441 23.62 -6.42 12.10
CA ILE A 441 23.37 -5.06 12.55
C ILE A 441 24.66 -4.23 12.40
N SER A 442 24.61 -3.22 11.53
CA SER A 442 25.70 -2.29 11.28
C SER A 442 25.33 -0.90 11.80
N ILE A 443 26.09 -0.40 12.78
CA ILE A 443 25.94 0.99 13.25
C ILE A 443 26.84 1.86 12.39
N LYS A 444 26.24 2.82 11.66
CA LYS A 444 26.93 3.74 10.78
C LYS A 444 26.86 5.16 11.33
N LYS A 445 27.99 5.84 11.28
CA LYS A 445 28.06 7.29 11.47
C LYS A 445 27.96 7.94 10.10
N TRP A 446 27.02 8.87 9.95
CA TRP A 446 26.81 9.69 8.78
C TRP A 446 26.98 11.15 9.18
N GLU A 447 28.02 11.79 8.66
CA GLU A 447 28.30 13.20 8.90
C GLU A 447 28.53 13.89 7.56
N VAL A 448 27.65 14.82 7.21
CA VAL A 448 27.84 15.70 6.08
C VAL A 448 27.40 17.11 6.48
N LYS A 449 28.12 18.12 5.99
CA LYS A 449 27.75 19.52 6.21
C LYS A 449 26.55 19.91 5.36
N PRO A 450 25.72 20.86 5.80
CA PRO A 450 24.64 21.39 4.98
C PRO A 450 25.14 21.84 3.60
N ASN A 451 24.46 21.39 2.55
CA ASN A 451 24.66 21.86 1.19
C ASN A 451 23.32 22.36 0.64
N LEU A 452 23.15 23.68 0.55
CA LEU A 452 21.89 24.31 0.12
C LEU A 452 21.47 23.94 -1.31
N TYR A 453 22.36 23.33 -2.11
CA TYR A 453 21.98 22.74 -3.40
C TYR A 453 20.78 21.79 -3.28
N TYR A 454 20.72 20.94 -2.26
CA TYR A 454 19.62 19.98 -2.11
C TYR A 454 18.28 20.68 -1.85
N TYR A 455 18.27 21.70 -0.99
CA TYR A 455 17.09 22.52 -0.75
C TYR A 455 16.68 23.32 -2.00
N GLN A 456 17.64 23.91 -2.72
CA GLN A 456 17.38 24.61 -3.99
C GLN A 456 16.81 23.66 -5.06
N LYS A 457 17.32 22.43 -5.12
CA LYS A 457 16.78 21.36 -5.98
C LYS A 457 15.33 21.04 -5.60
N TYR A 458 15.02 20.93 -4.31
CA TYR A 458 13.65 20.72 -3.84
C TYR A 458 12.70 21.83 -4.29
N GLU A 459 13.03 23.09 -4.01
CA GLU A 459 12.18 24.24 -4.35
C GLU A 459 12.04 24.44 -5.87
N SER A 460 12.94 23.87 -6.68
CA SER A 460 12.90 23.94 -8.15
C SER A 460 12.29 22.72 -8.84
N LEU A 461 11.80 21.72 -8.10
CA LEU A 461 11.13 20.55 -8.70
C LEU A 461 9.97 20.98 -9.60
N HIS A 462 9.93 20.45 -10.82
CA HIS A 462 8.85 20.70 -11.78
C HIS A 462 7.50 20.21 -11.26
N PHE A 463 7.51 19.21 -10.36
CA PHE A 463 6.35 18.72 -9.62
C PHE A 463 5.44 19.86 -9.09
N PHE A 464 6.02 20.87 -8.42
CA PHE A 464 5.25 21.97 -7.82
C PHE A 464 4.59 22.86 -8.88
N SER A 465 5.26 23.05 -10.01
CA SER A 465 4.77 23.88 -11.11
C SER A 465 3.51 23.33 -11.79
N ARG A 466 3.11 22.09 -11.48
CA ARG A 466 1.91 21.43 -12.02
C ARG A 466 0.62 21.78 -11.28
N PHE A 467 0.71 22.37 -10.09
CA PHE A 467 -0.48 22.70 -9.28
C PHE A 467 -0.35 24.00 -8.47
N LEU A 468 0.87 24.47 -8.19
CA LEU A 468 1.10 25.67 -7.37
C LEU A 468 0.90 26.96 -8.19
N VAL A 469 -0.34 27.16 -8.63
CA VAL A 469 -0.79 28.34 -9.38
C VAL A 469 -1.72 29.13 -8.47
N LYS A 470 -1.43 30.42 -8.25
CA LYS A 470 -2.28 31.28 -7.42
C LYS A 470 -3.65 31.44 -8.08
N LYS A 471 -4.73 31.12 -7.35
CA LYS A 471 -6.09 31.50 -7.76
C LYS A 471 -6.32 32.99 -7.49
N LYS A 472 -6.96 33.68 -8.42
CA LYS A 472 -7.35 35.10 -8.25
C LYS A 472 -8.65 35.19 -7.46
N THR A 473 -8.66 35.96 -6.37
CA THR A 473 -9.88 36.28 -5.61
C THR A 473 -10.92 36.93 -6.51
N LYS A 474 -12.17 36.44 -6.48
CA LYS A 474 -13.26 36.91 -7.34
C LYS A 474 -14.24 37.81 -6.56
N LYS A 475 -13.89 39.09 -6.36
CA LYS A 475 -14.73 40.03 -5.58
C LYS A 475 -15.99 40.53 -6.32
N ASP A 476 -16.05 40.39 -7.64
CA ASP A 476 -17.11 40.98 -8.50
C ASP A 476 -18.14 39.97 -9.03
N ILE A 477 -18.27 38.78 -8.41
CA ILE A 477 -19.32 37.83 -8.81
C ILE A 477 -20.67 38.27 -8.22
N ASN A 478 -21.62 38.64 -9.08
CA ASN A 478 -23.01 38.97 -8.72
C ASN A 478 -23.88 37.75 -8.35
N LEU A 479 -23.34 36.75 -7.65
CA LEU A 479 -24.14 35.64 -7.15
C LEU A 479 -24.37 35.86 -5.65
N PRO A 480 -25.60 36.11 -5.19
CA PRO A 480 -25.84 36.26 -3.77
C PRO A 480 -25.47 34.96 -3.06
N VAL A 481 -24.50 35.05 -2.15
CA VAL A 481 -24.21 33.99 -1.18
C VAL A 481 -25.37 33.96 -0.18
N ILE A 482 -26.39 33.15 -0.48
CA ILE A 482 -27.61 33.06 0.33
C ILE A 482 -27.34 32.17 1.54
N ASN A 483 -27.52 32.74 2.74
CA ASN A 483 -27.53 31.95 3.97
C ASN A 483 -28.78 31.08 4.04
N ILE A 484 -28.64 29.77 3.83
CA ILE A 484 -29.77 28.86 3.73
C ILE A 484 -30.31 28.37 5.08
N THR A 485 -29.63 28.65 6.19
CA THR A 485 -30.18 28.35 7.53
C THR A 485 -31.23 29.36 7.97
N GLY A 486 -31.22 30.57 7.40
CA GLY A 486 -32.02 31.70 7.88
C GLY A 486 -31.60 32.25 9.26
N ARG A 487 -30.54 31.73 9.87
CA ARG A 487 -30.04 32.14 11.21
C ARG A 487 -28.83 33.06 11.10
N ASP A 488 -28.68 33.98 12.05
CA ASP A 488 -27.52 34.89 12.09
C ASP A 488 -26.29 34.31 12.79
N ASP A 489 -26.48 33.39 13.74
CA ASP A 489 -25.40 32.79 14.54
C ASP A 489 -24.80 31.56 13.86
N ILE A 490 -25.60 30.74 13.18
CA ILE A 490 -25.17 29.54 12.46
C ILE A 490 -25.57 29.65 11.00
N LYS A 491 -24.61 29.95 10.13
CA LYS A 491 -24.84 30.17 8.70
C LYS A 491 -24.37 28.99 7.87
N LEU A 492 -25.08 28.71 6.78
CA LEU A 492 -24.69 27.74 5.76
C LEU A 492 -24.80 28.38 4.40
N TYR A 493 -23.78 28.19 3.58
CA TYR A 493 -23.78 28.62 2.19
C TYR A 493 -23.64 27.41 1.28
N ASN A 494 -24.52 27.29 0.29
CA ASN A 494 -24.38 26.27 -0.74
C ASN A 494 -23.55 26.81 -1.91
N GLY A 495 -22.39 26.21 -2.17
CA GLY A 495 -21.53 26.60 -3.28
C GLY A 495 -20.11 26.07 -3.16
N ASP A 496 -19.29 26.38 -4.17
CA ASP A 496 -17.85 26.11 -4.14
C ASP A 496 -17.17 26.94 -3.04
N CYS A 497 -16.35 26.28 -2.24
CA CYS A 497 -15.67 26.88 -1.10
C CYS A 497 -14.81 28.09 -1.48
N PHE A 498 -14.04 27.98 -2.57
CA PHE A 498 -13.20 29.09 -3.02
C PHE A 498 -14.06 30.27 -3.49
N GLU A 499 -15.12 30.01 -4.27
CA GLU A 499 -15.99 31.07 -4.77
C GLU A 499 -16.76 31.79 -3.65
N VAL A 500 -17.29 31.06 -2.67
CA VAL A 500 -17.99 31.64 -1.52
C VAL A 500 -17.02 32.44 -0.65
N LEU A 501 -15.87 31.85 -0.27
CA LEU A 501 -14.88 32.56 0.55
C LEU A 501 -14.38 33.84 -0.13
N SER A 502 -14.20 33.82 -1.46
CA SER A 502 -13.72 34.99 -2.22
C SER A 502 -14.64 36.21 -2.16
N GLN A 503 -15.90 36.01 -1.76
CA GLN A 503 -16.90 37.06 -1.58
C GLN A 503 -17.02 37.53 -0.13
N LEU A 504 -16.46 36.77 0.83
CA LEU A 504 -16.49 37.15 2.24
C LEU A 504 -15.43 38.23 2.54
N PRO A 505 -15.69 39.13 3.52
CA PRO A 505 -14.72 40.14 3.92
C PRO A 505 -13.41 39.55 4.44
N ASP A 506 -12.33 40.31 4.28
CA ASP A 506 -11.03 40.00 4.87
C ASP A 506 -11.12 39.98 6.42
N SER A 507 -10.32 39.15 7.08
CA SER A 507 -10.12 39.17 8.54
C SER A 507 -11.39 39.09 9.41
N ILE A 508 -12.28 38.14 9.14
CA ILE A 508 -13.53 37.93 9.89
C ILE A 508 -13.52 36.69 10.80
N PHE A 509 -12.77 35.65 10.44
CA PHE A 509 -12.78 34.38 11.17
C PHE A 509 -11.75 34.36 12.30
N ASP A 510 -12.18 33.91 13.47
CA ASP A 510 -11.33 33.69 14.66
C ASP A 510 -10.69 32.28 14.63
N GLY A 511 -11.32 31.33 13.94
CA GLY A 511 -10.75 30.01 13.69
C GLY A 511 -11.51 29.21 12.63
N ALA A 512 -11.00 28.02 12.32
CA ALA A 512 -11.68 27.07 11.47
C ALA A 512 -11.42 25.63 11.91
N ILE A 513 -12.38 24.75 11.63
CA ILE A 513 -12.23 23.31 11.78
C ILE A 513 -12.79 22.67 10.52
N THR A 514 -12.06 21.72 9.93
CA THR A 514 -12.56 20.99 8.77
C THR A 514 -11.98 19.60 8.62
N SER A 515 -12.65 18.78 7.82
CA SER A 515 -12.16 17.52 7.27
C SER A 515 -12.57 17.54 5.79
N PRO A 516 -11.67 17.96 4.88
CA PRO A 516 -12.04 18.17 3.48
C PRO A 516 -12.37 16.82 2.80
N PRO A 517 -12.97 16.86 1.59
CA PRO A 517 -12.95 15.69 0.72
C PRO A 517 -11.49 15.25 0.47
N TYR A 518 -11.06 14.12 1.03
CA TYR A 518 -9.76 13.55 0.70
C TYR A 518 -9.77 13.14 -0.78
N TYR A 519 -8.66 13.37 -1.49
CA TYR A 519 -8.51 13.12 -2.92
C TYR A 519 -9.12 11.77 -3.32
N ASN A 520 -10.27 11.76 -4.01
CA ASN A 520 -10.98 10.56 -4.51
C ASN A 520 -11.31 9.45 -3.48
N ALA A 521 -11.29 9.75 -2.17
CA ALA A 521 -11.51 8.75 -1.11
C ALA A 521 -12.98 8.30 -0.97
N LYS A 522 -13.90 9.04 -1.61
CA LYS A 522 -15.35 8.89 -1.52
C LYS A 522 -15.99 9.20 -2.87
N GLU A 523 -17.18 8.68 -3.10
CA GLU A 523 -17.89 8.80 -4.37
C GLU A 523 -18.26 10.25 -4.73
N TYR A 524 -18.42 11.11 -3.73
CA TYR A 524 -18.68 12.55 -3.91
C TYR A 524 -17.44 13.35 -4.31
N SER A 525 -16.24 12.76 -4.29
CA SER A 525 -15.00 13.44 -4.62
C SER A 525 -14.33 12.84 -5.86
N SER A 526 -14.16 13.64 -6.92
CA SER A 526 -13.62 13.18 -8.20
C SER A 526 -12.74 14.21 -8.90
N TRP A 527 -11.43 14.03 -8.76
CA TRP A 527 -10.41 14.74 -9.53
C TRP A 527 -9.74 13.78 -10.52
N LYS A 528 -9.38 14.31 -11.69
CA LYS A 528 -8.71 13.51 -12.75
C LYS A 528 -7.33 13.02 -12.33
N ASN A 529 -6.60 13.84 -11.59
CA ASN A 529 -5.28 13.53 -11.05
C ASN A 529 -5.00 14.35 -9.78
N ILE A 530 -3.92 14.01 -9.08
CA ILE A 530 -3.54 14.66 -7.82
C ILE A 530 -3.29 16.18 -7.99
N TYR A 531 -2.82 16.64 -9.15
CA TYR A 531 -2.50 18.05 -9.36
C TYR A 531 -3.76 18.93 -9.33
N CYS A 532 -4.86 18.47 -9.91
CA CYS A 532 -6.14 19.18 -9.85
C CYS A 532 -6.64 19.35 -8.41
N TYR A 533 -6.52 18.30 -7.60
CA TYR A 533 -6.89 18.34 -6.18
C TYR A 533 -6.01 19.31 -5.38
N LEU A 534 -4.69 19.24 -5.56
CA LEU A 534 -3.76 20.13 -4.85
C LEU A 534 -3.99 21.60 -5.22
N TYR A 535 -4.35 21.88 -6.48
CA TYR A 535 -4.72 23.23 -6.91
C TYR A 535 -5.99 23.75 -6.22
N ASP A 536 -7.02 22.92 -6.07
CA ASP A 536 -8.26 23.33 -5.39
C ASP A 536 -8.06 23.57 -3.91
N ILE A 537 -7.34 22.65 -3.25
CA ILE A 537 -6.97 22.81 -1.84
C ILE A 537 -6.08 24.04 -1.63
N TYR A 538 -5.13 24.32 -2.54
CA TYR A 538 -4.31 25.52 -2.46
C TYR A 538 -5.18 26.79 -2.52
N GLY A 539 -6.12 26.84 -3.47
CA GLY A 539 -7.08 27.93 -3.57
C GLY A 539 -7.88 28.15 -2.28
N MET A 540 -8.40 27.08 -1.68
CA MET A 540 -9.09 27.15 -0.39
C MET A 540 -8.18 27.75 0.69
N PHE A 541 -6.94 27.27 0.84
CA PHE A 541 -6.01 27.84 1.81
C PHE A 541 -5.73 29.32 1.58
N GLN A 542 -5.62 29.77 0.31
CA GLN A 542 -5.41 31.19 0.00
C GLN A 542 -6.57 32.07 0.51
N GLU A 543 -7.82 31.67 0.26
CA GLU A 543 -8.98 32.46 0.68
C GLU A 543 -9.28 32.33 2.18
N THR A 544 -9.02 31.16 2.77
CA THR A 544 -9.06 31.00 4.23
C THR A 544 -8.02 31.90 4.89
N TYR A 545 -6.78 31.95 4.40
CA TYR A 545 -5.74 32.83 4.94
C TYR A 545 -6.16 34.32 4.87
N ARG A 546 -6.76 34.77 3.76
CA ARG A 546 -7.26 36.14 3.60
C ARG A 546 -8.37 36.47 4.61
N THR A 547 -9.32 35.57 4.78
CA THR A 547 -10.51 35.78 5.62
C THR A 547 -10.25 35.56 7.12
N PHE A 548 -9.11 34.99 7.49
CA PHE A 548 -8.70 34.82 8.89
C PHE A 548 -8.21 36.10 9.55
N LYS A 549 -8.57 36.31 10.81
CA LYS A 549 -7.94 37.33 11.67
C LYS A 549 -6.52 36.91 12.05
N GLU A 550 -5.69 37.90 12.41
CA GLU A 550 -4.36 37.64 12.97
C GLU A 550 -4.45 36.77 14.24
N GLY A 551 -3.55 35.80 14.36
CA GLY A 551 -3.56 34.76 15.39
C GLY A 551 -4.61 33.66 15.23
N GLY A 552 -5.53 33.74 14.26
CA GLY A 552 -6.59 32.74 14.08
C GLY A 552 -6.05 31.31 13.85
N ILE A 553 -6.76 30.31 14.40
CA ILE A 553 -6.33 28.90 14.42
C ILE A 553 -7.19 28.05 13.49
N PHE A 554 -6.54 27.20 12.68
CA PHE A 554 -7.21 26.27 11.77
C PHE A 554 -6.84 24.82 12.09
N LEU A 555 -7.82 24.04 12.54
CA LEU A 555 -7.73 22.59 12.67
C LEU A 555 -8.12 21.90 11.37
N PHE A 556 -7.18 21.17 10.77
CA PHE A 556 -7.36 20.48 9.50
C PHE A 556 -7.16 18.98 9.67
N ASN A 557 -8.24 18.21 9.65
CA ASN A 557 -8.18 16.75 9.73
C ASN A 557 -7.83 16.13 8.36
N ILE A 558 -6.84 15.25 8.32
CA ILE A 558 -6.41 14.56 7.09
C ILE A 558 -5.84 13.17 7.41
N PHE A 559 -5.97 12.23 6.46
CA PHE A 559 -5.37 10.91 6.57
C PHE A 559 -4.71 10.46 5.26
N ASP A 560 -3.51 9.90 5.39
CA ASP A 560 -2.75 9.31 4.30
C ASP A 560 -3.28 7.91 4.00
N TYR A 561 -4.12 7.78 2.97
CA TYR A 561 -4.81 6.54 2.64
C TYR A 561 -4.32 5.93 1.31
N PHE A 562 -4.75 4.70 1.01
CA PHE A 562 -4.33 4.00 -0.21
C PHE A 562 -5.15 4.40 -1.43
N ASP A 563 -4.51 5.04 -2.41
CA ASP A 563 -5.06 5.26 -3.73
C ASP A 563 -3.95 5.50 -4.77
N ASN A 564 -4.30 6.06 -5.92
CA ASN A 564 -3.40 6.35 -7.01
C ASN A 564 -3.45 7.83 -7.39
N GLU A 565 -2.29 8.48 -7.46
CA GLU A 565 -2.15 9.89 -7.88
C GLU A 565 -2.68 10.13 -9.31
N ASN A 566 -2.85 9.08 -10.12
CA ASN A 566 -3.24 9.14 -11.53
C ASN A 566 -2.29 10.00 -12.37
N THR A 567 -1.00 9.91 -12.07
CA THR A 567 0.08 10.61 -12.76
C THR A 567 0.96 9.66 -13.58
N ILE A 568 1.19 8.44 -13.07
CA ILE A 568 2.01 7.41 -13.72
C ILE A 568 1.18 6.16 -14.03
N VAL A 569 0.45 5.66 -13.03
CA VAL A 569 -0.40 4.49 -13.16
C VAL A 569 -1.85 4.97 -13.11
N PHE A 570 -2.76 4.35 -13.86
CA PHE A 570 -4.21 4.64 -13.80
C PHE A 570 -5.04 3.43 -13.36
N SER A 571 -4.39 2.28 -13.16
CA SER A 571 -5.05 1.04 -12.77
C SER A 571 -5.24 0.93 -11.25
N GLN A 572 -6.26 0.18 -10.84
CA GLN A 572 -6.52 -0.13 -9.42
C GLN A 572 -5.42 -0.98 -8.78
N MET A 573 -4.58 -1.66 -9.57
CA MET A 573 -3.48 -2.49 -9.05
C MET A 573 -2.27 -1.67 -8.61
N GLY A 574 -2.14 -0.41 -9.04
CA GLY A 574 -0.99 0.46 -8.75
C GLY A 574 -1.14 1.37 -7.55
N LYS A 575 -2.06 1.07 -6.62
CA LYS A 575 -2.30 1.92 -5.44
C LYS A 575 -1.07 1.96 -4.54
N LYS A 576 -0.83 3.14 -3.96
CA LYS A 576 0.14 3.38 -2.89
C LYS A 576 -0.52 4.20 -1.79
N ARG A 577 0.16 4.35 -0.66
CA ARG A 577 -0.29 5.29 0.37
C ARG A 577 0.07 6.71 -0.08
N LEU A 578 -0.92 7.58 -0.19
CA LEU A 578 -0.72 8.97 -0.60
C LEU A 578 -0.18 9.79 0.58
N ILE A 579 0.74 10.72 0.31
CA ILE A 579 1.30 11.66 1.30
C ILE A 579 0.46 12.94 1.41
N LEU A 580 -0.86 12.80 1.56
CA LEU A 580 -1.80 13.92 1.58
C LEU A 580 -1.44 14.89 2.71
N SER A 581 -1.16 14.40 3.92
CA SER A 581 -0.74 15.21 5.06
C SER A 581 0.43 16.14 4.71
N SER A 582 1.44 15.61 4.02
CA SER A 582 2.63 16.35 3.59
C SER A 582 2.29 17.42 2.56
N TYR A 583 1.43 17.09 1.58
CA TYR A 583 0.95 18.07 0.61
C TYR A 583 0.14 19.20 1.26
N ILE A 584 -0.74 18.86 2.21
CA ILE A 584 -1.54 19.85 2.94
C ILE A 584 -0.64 20.83 3.70
N ILE A 585 0.35 20.32 4.44
CA ILE A 585 1.32 21.17 5.17
C ILE A 585 2.04 22.10 4.20
N TYR A 586 2.54 21.58 3.07
CA TYR A 586 3.23 22.38 2.06
C TYR A 586 2.33 23.49 1.49
N LEU A 587 1.09 23.15 1.11
CA LEU A 587 0.14 24.10 0.53
C LEU A 587 -0.28 25.19 1.51
N ALA A 588 -0.54 24.84 2.77
CA ALA A 588 -0.86 25.79 3.82
C ALA A 588 0.29 26.79 4.04
N LYS A 589 1.54 26.31 4.08
CA LYS A 589 2.74 27.15 4.16
C LYS A 589 2.86 28.10 2.96
N LYS A 590 2.66 27.60 1.73
CA LYS A 590 2.68 28.45 0.52
C LYS A 590 1.51 29.45 0.45
N ALA A 591 0.43 29.24 1.20
CA ALA A 591 -0.65 30.22 1.35
C ALA A 591 -0.35 31.28 2.43
N GLY A 592 0.58 30.99 3.35
CA GLY A 592 1.04 31.91 4.40
C GLY A 592 0.85 31.40 5.83
N PHE A 593 0.17 30.27 6.02
CA PHE A 593 -0.01 29.68 7.35
C PHE A 593 1.30 29.13 7.92
N LYS A 594 1.41 29.15 9.25
CA LYS A 594 2.44 28.41 10.01
C LYS A 594 1.85 27.13 10.58
N LEU A 595 2.59 26.02 10.55
CA LEU A 595 2.18 24.81 11.26
C LEU A 595 2.66 24.90 12.71
N VAL A 596 1.73 25.05 13.65
CA VAL A 596 2.04 25.20 15.08
C VAL A 596 1.90 23.89 15.86
N GLY A 597 1.33 22.86 15.24
CA GLY A 597 1.28 21.52 15.84
C GLY A 597 0.53 20.51 14.99
N ASN A 598 0.48 19.27 15.49
CA ASN A 598 -0.35 18.20 14.95
C ASN A 598 -0.90 17.40 16.13
N CYS A 599 -2.22 17.28 16.20
CA CYS A 599 -2.88 16.41 17.16
C CYS A 599 -3.09 15.03 16.55
N VAL A 600 -2.47 14.01 17.15
CA VAL A 600 -2.68 12.60 16.78
C VAL A 600 -4.06 12.16 17.26
N TRP A 601 -5.00 12.01 16.32
CA TRP A 601 -6.33 11.49 16.63
C TRP A 601 -6.31 9.96 16.68
N ASP A 602 -6.23 9.39 17.88
CA ASP A 602 -6.37 7.96 18.16
C ASP A 602 -7.86 7.54 18.04
N LYS A 603 -8.19 6.83 16.95
CA LYS A 603 -9.53 6.31 16.65
C LYS A 603 -9.90 5.06 17.47
N GLY A 604 -8.97 4.54 18.26
CA GLY A 604 -9.12 3.27 18.97
C GLY A 604 -9.10 2.06 18.05
N GLU A 605 -9.84 1.03 18.43
CA GLU A 605 -9.98 -0.19 17.64
C GLU A 605 -10.92 0.05 16.46
N ILE A 606 -10.43 -0.23 15.25
CA ILE A 606 -11.20 -0.13 14.02
C ILE A 606 -11.41 -1.51 13.39
N GLN A 607 -12.51 -1.66 12.65
CA GLN A 607 -12.71 -2.83 11.81
C GLN A 607 -11.93 -2.67 10.50
N GLY A 608 -11.08 -3.64 10.17
CA GLY A 608 -10.32 -3.63 8.92
C GLY A 608 -9.52 -4.91 8.72
N ASN A 609 -9.22 -5.21 7.46
CA ASN A 609 -8.48 -6.42 7.06
C ASN A 609 -6.99 -6.14 6.80
N ARG A 610 -6.46 -4.97 7.17
CA ARG A 610 -5.08 -4.56 6.85
C ARG A 610 -4.03 -5.48 7.48
N ASN A 611 -4.32 -6.02 8.66
CA ASN A 611 -3.49 -7.01 9.35
C ASN A 611 -3.89 -8.46 9.05
N PHE A 612 -4.85 -8.71 8.14
CA PHE A 612 -5.27 -10.06 7.80
C PHE A 612 -4.26 -10.71 6.86
N ASN A 613 -3.50 -11.66 7.41
CA ASN A 613 -2.38 -12.31 6.74
C ASN A 613 -2.52 -13.84 6.67
N GLN A 614 -3.70 -14.39 6.99
CA GLN A 614 -3.99 -15.83 7.06
C GLN A 614 -3.01 -16.64 7.94
N GLY A 615 -2.49 -16.03 9.01
CA GLY A 615 -1.55 -16.68 9.93
C GLY A 615 -0.09 -16.64 9.48
N ASN A 616 0.22 -15.96 8.36
CA ASN A 616 1.60 -15.71 7.96
C ASN A 616 2.23 -14.72 8.94
N ASN A 617 3.35 -15.06 9.57
CA ASN A 617 4.10 -14.19 10.48
C ASN A 617 5.46 -13.75 9.89
N SER A 618 5.63 -13.78 8.57
CA SER A 618 6.87 -13.35 7.92
C SER A 618 6.91 -11.81 7.71
N PRO A 619 8.10 -11.23 7.49
CA PRO A 619 8.29 -9.82 7.14
C PRO A 619 7.55 -9.46 5.84
N TYR A 620 7.30 -8.18 5.63
CA TYR A 620 6.59 -7.61 4.47
C TYR A 620 5.09 -7.95 4.33
N TYR A 621 4.56 -8.86 5.14
CA TYR A 621 3.13 -9.19 5.20
C TYR A 621 2.43 -8.66 6.45
N GLN A 622 3.17 -8.05 7.38
CA GLN A 622 2.65 -7.47 8.61
C GLN A 622 2.49 -5.97 8.44
N ALA A 623 1.25 -5.52 8.36
CA ALA A 623 0.91 -4.10 8.35
C ALA A 623 -0.04 -3.80 9.51
N PRO A 624 0.32 -2.88 10.42
CA PRO A 624 -0.57 -2.46 11.49
C PRO A 624 -1.89 -1.85 10.96
N LEU A 625 -2.97 -1.94 11.73
CA LEU A 625 -4.25 -1.30 11.42
C LEU A 625 -4.14 0.22 11.45
N ASN A 626 -4.91 0.89 10.59
CA ASN A 626 -4.99 2.35 10.47
C ASN A 626 -5.82 2.98 11.58
N CYS A 627 -5.23 3.20 12.74
CA CYS A 627 -5.92 3.59 13.96
C CYS A 627 -5.71 5.05 14.36
N TRP A 628 -4.97 5.86 13.59
CA TRP A 628 -4.87 7.29 13.84
C TRP A 628 -5.04 8.15 12.59
N GLU A 629 -5.32 9.44 12.78
CA GLU A 629 -5.34 10.47 11.73
C GLU A 629 -4.68 11.77 12.22
N HIS A 630 -4.28 12.62 11.29
CA HIS A 630 -3.76 13.94 11.61
C HIS A 630 -4.91 14.90 11.89
N ILE A 631 -4.72 15.77 12.87
CA ILE A 631 -5.39 17.06 12.98
C ILE A 631 -4.28 18.10 12.99
N LEU A 632 -3.98 18.61 11.80
CA LEU A 632 -2.95 19.62 11.60
C LEU A 632 -3.44 20.95 12.16
N ILE A 633 -2.58 21.64 12.90
CA ILE A 633 -2.91 22.89 13.59
C ILE A 633 -2.13 24.01 12.90
N PHE A 634 -2.84 24.84 12.17
CA PHE A 634 -2.27 25.99 11.48
C PHE A 634 -2.63 27.29 12.20
N ALA A 635 -1.72 28.26 12.16
CA ALA A 635 -1.95 29.62 12.63
C ALA A 635 -1.62 30.63 11.52
N LYS A 636 -2.39 31.72 11.43
CA LYS A 636 -2.10 32.80 10.48
C LYS A 636 -0.82 33.56 10.85
N SER A 637 -0.56 33.74 12.15
CA SER A 637 0.62 34.42 12.66
C SER A 637 0.96 33.95 14.08
N GLU A 638 2.21 34.20 14.51
CA GLU A 638 2.69 33.98 15.89
C GLU A 638 2.42 35.17 16.81
N SER A 639 1.64 36.14 16.35
CA SER A 639 1.20 37.32 17.09
C SER A 639 -0.31 37.46 16.98
N GLY A 640 -0.98 37.74 18.10
CA GLY A 640 -2.43 37.89 18.11
C GLY A 640 -3.09 37.34 19.35
N ARG A 641 -4.37 37.65 19.51
CA ARG A 641 -5.18 37.31 20.69
C ARG A 641 -5.32 35.81 20.90
N PHE A 642 -5.21 35.02 19.83
CA PHE A 642 -5.57 33.61 19.81
C PHE A 642 -4.37 32.65 19.85
N ASN A 643 -3.13 33.15 19.94
CA ASN A 643 -1.94 32.27 19.99
C ASN A 643 -1.94 31.33 21.19
N ASN A 644 -2.40 31.81 22.34
CA ASN A 644 -2.53 30.98 23.54
C ASN A 644 -3.47 29.78 23.33
N ILE A 645 -4.36 29.82 22.32
CA ILE A 645 -5.22 28.68 22.00
C ILE A 645 -4.40 27.54 21.41
N ALA A 646 -3.42 27.83 20.55
CA ALA A 646 -2.56 26.83 19.93
C ALA A 646 -1.83 25.98 20.98
N ASP A 647 -1.24 26.63 21.98
CA ASP A 647 -0.48 25.98 23.06
C ASP A 647 -1.35 25.07 23.94
N ASN A 648 -2.66 25.31 23.97
CA ASN A 648 -3.61 24.54 24.76
C ASN A 648 -4.29 23.41 23.96
N ILE A 649 -4.04 23.29 22.64
CA ILE A 649 -4.55 22.17 21.85
C ILE A 649 -3.75 20.92 22.19
N PRO A 650 -4.39 19.79 22.54
CA PRO A 650 -3.69 18.57 22.89
C PRO A 650 -2.92 18.01 21.68
N THR A 651 -1.72 17.49 21.92
CA THR A 651 -0.93 16.76 20.92
C THR A 651 -1.52 15.40 20.57
N LYS A 652 -2.46 14.90 21.38
CA LYS A 652 -3.15 13.63 21.20
C LYS A 652 -4.60 13.71 21.63
N HIS A 653 -5.50 13.19 20.79
CA HIS A 653 -6.92 13.11 21.10
C HIS A 653 -7.42 11.69 20.88
N LYS A 654 -8.09 11.09 21.87
CA LYS A 654 -8.65 9.74 21.74
C LYS A 654 -10.17 9.79 21.68
N SER A 655 -10.73 9.41 20.54
CA SER A 655 -12.18 9.28 20.38
C SER A 655 -12.53 8.33 19.24
N THR A 656 -13.60 7.57 19.41
CA THR A 656 -14.09 6.67 18.36
C THR A 656 -14.70 7.47 17.19
N PRO A 657 -14.47 7.05 15.94
CA PRO A 657 -15.11 7.67 14.78
C PRO A 657 -16.64 7.46 14.79
N VAL A 658 -17.35 8.23 13.97
CA VAL A 658 -18.81 8.08 13.84
C VAL A 658 -19.13 6.78 13.09
N PHE A 659 -19.88 5.89 13.75
CA PHE A 659 -20.41 4.68 13.13
C PHE A 659 -21.63 5.02 12.26
N LYS A 660 -21.44 5.06 10.95
CA LYS A 660 -22.48 5.47 9.98
C LYS A 660 -23.27 4.31 9.38
N ILE A 661 -22.72 3.09 9.38
CA ILE A 661 -23.35 1.91 8.79
C ILE A 661 -23.97 1.07 9.91
N ILE A 662 -25.30 0.91 9.89
CA ILE A 662 -26.01 -0.04 10.74
C ILE A 662 -26.78 -0.98 9.82
N LYS A 663 -26.54 -2.30 9.94
CA LYS A 663 -27.16 -3.34 9.09
C LYS A 663 -26.99 -3.11 7.57
N GLY A 664 -25.92 -2.44 7.15
CA GLY A 664 -25.62 -2.17 5.74
C GLY A 664 -26.17 -0.84 5.22
N GLU A 665 -26.96 -0.11 6.00
CA GLU A 665 -27.53 1.17 5.61
C GLU A 665 -26.77 2.34 6.25
N ASN A 666 -26.56 3.41 5.47
CA ASN A 666 -25.99 4.65 5.99
C ASN A 666 -27.05 5.49 6.70
N ILE A 667 -27.23 5.25 8.00
CA ILE A 667 -28.23 5.96 8.82
C ILE A 667 -27.87 7.43 9.10
N TYR A 668 -26.62 7.82 8.88
CA TYR A 668 -26.18 9.18 9.16
C TYR A 668 -26.46 10.12 7.99
N GLY A 669 -26.64 9.59 6.77
CA GLY A 669 -26.87 10.37 5.55
C GLY A 669 -25.61 11.02 4.97
N HIS A 670 -24.53 11.13 5.76
CA HIS A 670 -23.21 11.58 5.31
C HIS A 670 -22.22 10.42 5.28
N SER A 671 -21.41 10.32 4.23
CA SER A 671 -20.53 9.17 4.03
C SER A 671 -19.16 9.29 4.70
N ALA A 672 -18.80 10.44 5.30
CA ALA A 672 -17.58 10.61 6.08
C ALA A 672 -17.67 11.69 7.19
N PRO A 673 -18.64 11.63 8.13
CA PRO A 673 -18.76 12.65 9.18
C PRO A 673 -17.72 12.44 10.28
N PHE A 674 -17.19 13.54 10.84
CA PHE A 674 -16.53 13.53 12.14
C PHE A 674 -17.53 13.81 13.27
N SER A 675 -17.17 13.43 14.50
CA SER A 675 -17.99 13.67 15.70
C SER A 675 -17.75 15.07 16.26
N LYS A 676 -18.71 15.62 17.03
CA LYS A 676 -18.54 16.92 17.73
C LYS A 676 -17.28 16.99 18.62
N LYS A 677 -16.74 15.85 19.06
CA LYS A 677 -15.49 15.82 19.86
C LYS A 677 -14.29 16.42 19.13
N ILE A 678 -14.27 16.40 17.80
CA ILE A 678 -13.20 16.99 16.99
C ILE A 678 -13.28 18.52 16.98
N PRO A 679 -14.38 19.18 16.57
CA PRO A 679 -14.47 20.63 16.63
C PRO A 679 -14.40 21.18 18.06
N ASN A 680 -14.87 20.43 19.06
CA ASN A 680 -14.74 20.80 20.47
C ASN A 680 -13.28 21.06 20.91
N ILE A 681 -12.29 20.40 20.27
CA ILE A 681 -10.87 20.63 20.55
C ILE A 681 -10.53 22.12 20.45
N LEU A 682 -11.08 22.82 19.45
CA LEU A 682 -10.91 24.26 19.28
C LEU A 682 -11.99 25.05 20.02
N LEU A 683 -13.26 24.71 19.83
CA LEU A 683 -14.40 25.51 20.29
C LEU A 683 -14.41 25.75 21.80
N GLU A 684 -14.02 24.76 22.61
CA GLU A 684 -13.96 24.90 24.08
C GLU A 684 -12.96 25.96 24.57
N LYS A 685 -12.02 26.38 23.70
CA LYS A 685 -10.96 27.35 24.01
C LYS A 685 -11.24 28.73 23.43
N MET A 686 -12.35 28.88 22.70
CA MET A 686 -12.73 30.14 22.07
C MET A 686 -13.71 30.91 22.95
N GLU A 687 -13.72 32.23 22.80
CA GLU A 687 -14.66 33.08 23.52
C GLU A 687 -16.05 33.03 22.88
N LYS A 688 -17.10 33.21 23.70
CA LYS A 688 -18.48 33.36 23.21
C LYS A 688 -18.58 34.50 22.19
N GLY A 689 -19.32 34.28 21.12
CA GLY A 689 -19.49 35.22 20.01
C GLY A 689 -18.35 35.23 18.98
N SER A 690 -17.28 34.46 19.18
CA SER A 690 -16.27 34.22 18.14
C SER A 690 -16.91 33.63 16.89
N LEU A 691 -16.29 33.81 15.72
CA LEU A 691 -16.78 33.29 14.45
C LEU A 691 -15.84 32.20 13.89
N VAL A 692 -16.38 30.98 13.73
CA VAL A 692 -15.64 29.84 13.16
C VAL A 692 -16.08 29.51 11.74
N LEU A 693 -15.13 29.09 10.92
CA LEU A 693 -15.37 28.60 9.56
C LEU A 693 -15.30 27.06 9.52
N ASP A 694 -16.19 26.46 8.73
CA ASP A 694 -15.99 25.12 8.16
C ASP A 694 -16.12 25.20 6.63
N PRO A 695 -15.00 25.19 5.87
CA PRO A 695 -15.00 25.31 4.42
C PRO A 695 -15.58 24.09 3.68
N TYR A 696 -15.81 22.98 4.38
CA TYR A 696 -16.36 21.73 3.82
C TYR A 696 -17.35 21.13 4.82
N SER A 697 -18.47 21.81 5.02
CA SER A 697 -19.37 21.63 6.16
C SER A 697 -20.01 20.24 6.23
N GLY A 698 -20.24 19.56 5.11
CA GLY A 698 -20.84 18.23 5.07
C GLY A 698 -22.19 18.19 5.76
N SER A 699 -22.25 17.55 6.94
CA SER A 699 -23.44 17.50 7.81
C SER A 699 -23.49 18.59 8.89
N MET A 700 -22.76 19.70 8.71
CA MET A 700 -22.63 20.83 9.62
C MET A 700 -22.30 20.42 11.06
N THR A 701 -21.39 19.45 11.25
CA THR A 701 -20.99 19.02 12.60
C THR A 701 -20.35 20.18 13.36
N THR A 702 -19.52 21.00 12.69
CA THR A 702 -18.86 22.17 13.29
C THR A 702 -19.87 23.21 13.76
N GLY A 703 -20.85 23.58 12.92
CA GLY A 703 -21.88 24.57 13.29
C GLY A 703 -22.78 24.08 14.41
N ARG A 704 -23.19 22.82 14.38
CA ARG A 704 -23.94 22.18 15.47
C ARG A 704 -23.16 22.12 16.79
N ALA A 705 -21.85 21.90 16.74
CA ALA A 705 -20.99 21.98 17.93
C ALA A 705 -20.83 23.43 18.42
N ALA A 706 -20.73 24.41 17.52
CA ALA A 706 -20.58 25.82 17.88
C ALA A 706 -21.77 26.35 18.71
N LEU A 707 -22.99 25.85 18.44
CA LEU A 707 -24.18 26.12 19.26
C LEU A 707 -24.02 25.68 20.72
N ASP A 708 -23.25 24.62 21.01
CA ASP A 708 -23.05 24.13 22.38
C ASP A 708 -22.22 25.14 23.22
N PHE A 709 -21.39 25.96 22.56
CA PHE A 709 -20.46 26.90 23.20
C PHE A 709 -20.85 28.37 23.04
N GLY A 710 -21.95 28.68 22.34
CA GLY A 710 -22.36 30.05 22.04
C GLY A 710 -21.37 30.76 21.09
N ILE A 711 -20.86 30.01 20.12
CA ILE A 711 -19.93 30.45 19.09
C ILE A 711 -20.70 30.56 17.76
N ASN A 712 -20.45 31.62 17.00
CA ASN A 712 -21.03 31.80 15.68
C ASN A 712 -20.27 30.95 14.66
N SER A 713 -20.95 30.44 13.63
CA SER A 713 -20.30 29.63 12.59
C SER A 713 -20.77 29.96 11.19
N ILE A 714 -19.87 29.76 10.22
CA ILE A 714 -20.17 29.73 8.79
C ILE A 714 -19.70 28.39 8.24
N GLY A 715 -20.63 27.60 7.71
CA GLY A 715 -20.35 26.40 6.92
C GLY A 715 -20.49 26.68 5.42
N ILE A 716 -19.66 26.03 4.61
CA ILE A 716 -19.81 26.02 3.14
C ILE A 716 -19.90 24.57 2.67
N GLU A 717 -20.89 24.26 1.85
CA GLU A 717 -21.11 22.92 1.31
C GLU A 717 -21.47 22.98 -0.18
N LEU A 718 -20.83 22.14 -0.99
CA LEU A 718 -21.01 22.14 -2.44
C LEU A 718 -22.30 21.42 -2.84
N HIS A 719 -22.61 20.29 -2.20
CA HIS A 719 -23.72 19.44 -2.59
C HIS A 719 -25.01 19.80 -1.85
N GLU A 720 -26.06 20.08 -2.62
CA GLU A 720 -27.39 20.45 -2.12
C GLU A 720 -27.99 19.39 -1.18
N ASP A 721 -27.80 18.09 -1.47
CA ASP A 721 -28.26 16.99 -0.60
C ASP A 721 -27.65 17.06 0.81
N TYR A 722 -26.36 17.41 0.92
CA TYR A 722 -25.69 17.58 2.22
C TYR A 722 -26.10 18.88 2.91
N CYS A 723 -26.45 19.92 2.15
CA CYS A 723 -27.09 21.12 2.70
C CYS A 723 -28.43 20.78 3.36
N HIS A 724 -29.31 20.03 2.68
CA HIS A 724 -30.59 19.59 3.24
C HIS A 724 -30.40 18.71 4.48
N LEU A 725 -29.45 17.77 4.45
CA LEU A 725 -29.10 16.96 5.62
C LEU A 725 -28.66 17.83 6.80
N SER A 726 -27.84 18.86 6.53
CA SER A 726 -27.35 19.78 7.56
C SER A 726 -28.48 20.57 8.21
N LEU A 727 -29.40 21.11 7.42
CA LEU A 727 -30.58 21.82 7.93
C LEU A 727 -31.43 20.92 8.83
N LYS A 728 -31.73 19.70 8.37
CA LYS A 728 -32.46 18.71 9.16
C LYS A 728 -31.76 18.39 10.49
N LYS A 729 -30.45 18.14 10.46
CA LYS A 729 -29.66 17.83 11.66
C LYS A 729 -29.62 18.99 12.65
N LEU A 730 -29.59 20.21 12.17
CA LEU A 730 -29.65 21.41 12.99
C LEU A 730 -31.03 21.55 13.67
N GLU A 731 -32.11 21.37 12.90
CA GLU A 731 -33.49 21.37 13.42
C GLU A 731 -33.72 20.29 14.48
N ASP A 732 -33.26 19.05 14.23
CA ASP A 732 -33.36 17.93 15.17
C ASP A 732 -32.70 18.30 16.53
N GLU A 733 -31.47 18.83 16.52
CA GLU A 733 -30.76 19.21 17.76
C GLU A 733 -31.42 20.39 18.48
N GLU A 734 -32.00 21.35 17.75
CA GLU A 734 -32.74 22.45 18.38
C GLU A 734 -34.00 21.95 19.09
N GLN A 735 -34.73 21.02 18.47
CA GLN A 735 -35.91 20.41 19.09
C GLN A 735 -35.54 19.63 20.35
N GLU A 736 -34.44 18.86 20.32
CA GLU A 736 -33.92 18.17 21.50
C GLU A 736 -33.57 19.15 22.62
N ARG A 737 -32.87 20.26 22.31
CA ARG A 737 -32.54 21.29 23.30
C ARG A 737 -33.77 21.96 23.92
N ARG A 738 -34.76 22.31 23.10
CA ARG A 738 -36.03 22.88 23.58
C ARG A 738 -36.74 21.89 24.51
N SER A 739 -36.69 20.60 24.18
CA SER A 739 -37.31 19.54 25.00
C SER A 739 -36.58 19.26 26.31
N MET A 740 -35.27 19.56 26.41
CA MET A 740 -34.51 19.46 27.67
C MET A 740 -34.66 20.68 28.58
N LEU A 741 -35.09 21.82 28.03
CA LEU A 741 -35.34 23.06 28.76
C LEU A 741 -36.78 23.17 29.30
N LEU A 742 -37.70 22.36 28.74
CA LEU A 742 -39.06 22.11 29.22
C LEU A 742 -39.05 20.97 30.23
#